data_AF-A0A9P5ZM97-F1
#
_entry.id   AF-A0A9P5ZM97-F1
#
_cell.length_a   1.000
_cell.length_b   1.000
_cell.length_c   1.000
_cell.angle_alpha   90.00
_cell.angle_beta   90.00
_cell.angle_gamma   90.00
#
_symmetry.space_group_name_H-M   'P 1'
#
loop_
_entity.id
_entity.type
_entity.pdbx_description
1 polymer ?
#
loop_
_entity_poly.entity_id
_entity_poly.type
_entity_poly.pdbx_seq_one_letter_code
_entity_poly.pdbx_strand_id
1 'polypeptide(L)'
;MQNLQGKVTLYDYYSALQKLTNNSSRRRLLSRYKEFVRMKREYAHLKSLKRAGCAHNPSGVSGTKRGELTIVCPACPDPEVNLPRDWESAPSERRFLYTLFIALDACFWLKRRMVSSGYFVEAEPFQQYLLSVTDQKEMSTCSGLAALDYANSKFSRGYAATRVCLGVCAQHEFIQPNSAADLQVRERYANMDYMFASLMWHHGRNLSVVVSYDIVCQWSKSLLQRVKTLPPLVHLDLVSTMVCFAVPKLHIHSHMKHCQHNYFLNYLPGVGCTDGEGIERPIRVMGPGACIETLNDHWGHRNWQKTVRLECELQKASFKVFSEQQGARVDGWKRMIMDFECDSSKPNPYTVAYAGLSKHDVQLQFSQEEAAEASRGVPSLHNVTQSGFIAEVLDIEEQQLKTCAIIRQKTAETAVQASEILELRTKLTWSLGRLYIMQAVYLPMVLTSLGQRAVPDGEEAKMVPIGLPSSLSLDAQALCDQRLDWNARHQAANTRTQMLIQRNEDKIALQVRKYQAPWTALKMLANGDESKIKWCLLHQEDIRCMEDPDMTKKKESWARVCAVGRRSLQHRGQQWEKQATTVHHQSRPDYTNGLTAYAYSQADLLYLLADSFEANWTTNASISEDADDVDKEDLQAEIDSATVEAEEDGEDEGWTLAYTQCIDPTALAEETTP
;
A
#
# COMPACT_ATOMS: atom_id res chain seq x y z
N MET A 1 5.86 -38.74 -15.61
CA MET A 1 4.50 -38.38 -15.17
C MET A 1 4.48 -38.02 -13.68
N GLN A 2 4.81 -38.92 -12.74
CA GLN A 2 4.79 -38.58 -11.31
C GLN A 2 5.72 -37.43 -10.90
N ASN A 3 6.92 -37.34 -11.49
CA ASN A 3 7.81 -36.19 -11.28
C ASN A 3 7.29 -34.92 -11.99
N LEU A 4 6.92 -35.02 -13.28
CA LEU A 4 6.60 -33.87 -14.13
C LEU A 4 5.22 -33.24 -13.85
N GLN A 5 4.21 -34.07 -13.59
CA GLN A 5 2.82 -33.66 -13.32
C GLN A 5 2.51 -33.71 -11.82
N GLY A 6 2.87 -34.82 -11.16
CA GLY A 6 2.62 -35.04 -9.74
C GLY A 6 3.59 -34.31 -8.81
N LYS A 7 4.63 -33.67 -9.35
CA LYS A 7 5.66 -32.91 -8.61
C LYS A 7 6.35 -33.73 -7.51
N VAL A 8 6.35 -35.05 -7.63
CA VAL A 8 7.02 -35.95 -6.66
C VAL A 8 8.52 -35.83 -6.83
N THR A 9 9.23 -35.50 -5.75
CA THR A 9 10.69 -35.41 -5.79
C THR A 9 11.30 -36.79 -6.02
N LEU A 10 12.49 -36.83 -6.63
CA LEU A 10 13.18 -38.10 -6.85
C LEU A 10 13.50 -38.81 -5.52
N TYR A 11 13.77 -38.03 -4.47
CA TYR A 11 14.01 -38.53 -3.12
C TYR A 11 12.76 -39.18 -2.53
N ASP A 12 11.60 -38.54 -2.63
CA ASP A 12 10.35 -39.10 -2.10
C ASP A 12 9.93 -40.34 -2.87
N TYR A 13 10.11 -40.34 -4.20
CA TYR A 13 9.86 -41.52 -5.02
C TYR A 13 10.77 -42.69 -4.62
N TYR A 14 12.07 -42.43 -4.45
CA TYR A 14 13.02 -43.45 -4.00
C TYR A 14 12.71 -43.94 -2.58
N SER A 15 12.37 -43.03 -1.67
CA SER A 15 11.99 -43.36 -0.29
C SER A 15 10.71 -44.19 -0.25
N ALA A 16 9.74 -43.92 -1.12
CA ALA A 16 8.54 -44.73 -1.27
C ALA A 16 8.88 -46.15 -1.73
N LEU A 17 9.77 -46.31 -2.72
CA LEU A 17 10.25 -47.63 -3.14
C LEU A 17 10.96 -48.39 -2.01
N GLN A 18 11.79 -47.70 -1.20
CA GLN A 18 12.44 -48.30 -0.04
C GLN A 18 11.42 -48.78 1.00
N LYS A 19 10.41 -47.96 1.31
CA LYS A 19 9.35 -48.32 2.27
C LYS A 19 8.46 -49.44 1.74
N LEU A 20 8.16 -49.47 0.44
CA LEU A 20 7.42 -50.59 -0.18
C LEU A 20 8.22 -51.90 -0.12
N THR A 21 9.55 -51.82 -0.20
CA THR A 21 10.43 -53.00 -0.12
C THR A 21 10.64 -53.45 1.33
N ASN A 22 10.81 -52.52 2.26
CA ASN A 22 10.97 -52.79 3.69
C ASN A 22 10.38 -51.65 4.52
N ASN A 23 9.11 -51.80 4.90
CA ASN A 23 8.37 -50.83 5.72
C ASN A 23 8.71 -50.90 7.22
N SER A 24 9.33 -52.01 7.66
CA SER A 24 9.55 -52.30 9.08
C SER A 24 10.93 -51.87 9.60
N SER A 25 11.81 -51.41 8.70
CA SER A 25 13.22 -51.06 8.99
C SER A 25 14.04 -52.18 9.67
N ARG A 26 13.54 -53.42 9.72
CA ARG A 26 14.18 -54.56 10.40
C ARG A 26 15.50 -55.02 9.77
N ARG A 27 15.74 -54.65 8.51
CA ARG A 27 16.98 -54.87 7.76
C ARG A 27 17.45 -53.55 7.16
N ARG A 28 18.66 -53.12 7.50
CA ARG A 28 19.28 -51.91 6.94
C ARG A 28 19.60 -52.14 5.46
N LEU A 29 18.82 -51.53 4.57
CA LEU A 29 19.14 -51.50 3.14
C LEU A 29 20.20 -50.43 2.86
N LEU A 30 21.22 -50.76 2.08
CA LEU A 30 22.16 -49.77 1.57
C LEU A 30 21.43 -48.83 0.60
N SER A 31 21.62 -47.52 0.78
CA SER A 31 21.02 -46.54 -0.13
C SER A 31 21.70 -46.62 -1.50
N ARG A 32 20.89 -46.88 -2.53
CA ARG A 32 21.25 -46.81 -3.96
C ARG A 32 20.68 -45.55 -4.62
N TYR A 33 20.39 -44.51 -3.82
CA TYR A 33 19.79 -43.28 -4.32
C TYR A 33 20.66 -42.61 -5.39
N LYS A 34 22.00 -42.63 -5.23
CA LYS A 34 22.93 -42.02 -6.19
C LYS A 34 22.90 -42.74 -7.54
N GLU A 35 22.85 -44.06 -7.52
CA GLU A 35 22.71 -44.91 -8.71
C GLU A 35 21.35 -44.68 -9.37
N PHE A 36 20.27 -44.62 -8.57
CA PHE A 36 18.93 -44.30 -9.07
C PHE A 36 18.86 -42.92 -9.74
N VAL A 37 19.53 -41.91 -9.17
CA VAL A 37 19.69 -40.59 -9.79
C VAL A 37 20.37 -40.70 -11.15
N ARG A 38 21.47 -41.45 -11.27
CA ARG A 38 22.17 -41.64 -12.56
C ARG A 38 21.28 -42.33 -13.58
N MET A 39 20.61 -43.43 -13.20
CA MET A 39 19.68 -44.14 -14.08
C MET A 39 18.55 -43.24 -14.58
N LYS A 40 17.97 -42.41 -13.70
CA LYS A 40 16.93 -41.44 -14.11
C LYS A 40 17.46 -40.44 -15.13
N ARG A 41 18.68 -39.94 -14.93
CA ARG A 41 19.32 -38.96 -15.84
C ARG A 41 19.58 -39.57 -17.21
N GLU A 42 20.16 -40.76 -17.26
CA GLU A 42 20.38 -41.51 -18.50
C GLU A 42 19.06 -41.79 -19.22
N TYR A 43 18.04 -42.27 -18.49
CA TYR A 43 16.72 -42.52 -19.04
C TYR A 43 16.07 -41.25 -19.63
N ALA A 44 16.16 -40.12 -18.93
CA ALA A 44 15.64 -38.84 -19.39
C ALA A 44 16.32 -38.36 -20.68
N HIS A 45 17.64 -38.48 -20.74
CA HIS A 45 18.40 -38.15 -21.94
C HIS A 45 18.05 -39.06 -23.12
N LEU A 46 18.01 -40.38 -22.92
CA LEU A 46 17.60 -41.35 -23.94
C LEU A 46 16.17 -41.10 -24.43
N LYS A 47 15.25 -40.72 -23.55
CA LYS A 47 13.89 -40.33 -23.93
C LYS A 47 13.87 -39.07 -24.80
N SER A 48 14.71 -38.09 -24.49
CA SER A 48 14.83 -36.87 -25.29
C SER A 48 15.38 -37.17 -26.68
N LEU A 49 16.46 -37.96 -26.79
CA LEU A 49 17.01 -38.43 -28.06
C LEU A 49 16.00 -39.24 -28.88
N LYS A 50 15.25 -40.13 -28.24
CA LYS A 50 14.20 -40.91 -28.89
C LYS A 50 13.10 -40.01 -29.46
N ARG A 51 12.66 -39.00 -28.71
CA ARG A 51 11.61 -38.05 -29.14
C ARG A 51 12.07 -37.19 -30.32
N ALA A 52 13.32 -36.74 -30.30
CA ALA A 52 13.91 -35.98 -31.38
C ALA A 52 14.28 -36.83 -32.61
N GLY A 53 14.15 -38.16 -32.54
CA GLY A 53 14.46 -39.05 -33.66
C GLY A 53 15.96 -39.14 -33.98
N CYS A 54 16.86 -38.70 -33.09
CA CYS A 54 18.31 -38.62 -33.36
C CYS A 54 18.94 -39.97 -33.73
N ALA A 55 18.35 -41.10 -33.31
CA ALA A 55 18.80 -42.44 -33.69
C ALA A 55 18.60 -42.77 -35.18
N HIS A 56 17.73 -42.03 -35.88
CA HIS A 56 17.51 -42.15 -37.31
C HIS A 56 18.37 -41.19 -38.15
N ASN A 57 19.11 -40.29 -37.49
CA ASN A 57 20.07 -39.42 -38.17
C ASN A 57 21.29 -40.26 -38.58
N PRO A 58 21.78 -40.19 -39.83
CA PRO A 58 22.99 -40.89 -40.27
C PRO A 58 24.23 -40.62 -39.40
N SER A 59 24.29 -39.45 -38.76
CA SER A 59 25.37 -39.05 -37.84
C SER A 59 25.19 -39.59 -36.41
N GLY A 60 24.08 -40.31 -36.16
CA GLY A 60 23.71 -40.85 -34.86
C GLY A 60 23.53 -39.80 -33.77
N VAL A 61 23.59 -40.24 -32.51
CA VAL A 61 23.49 -39.37 -31.33
C VAL A 61 24.61 -38.32 -31.30
N SER A 62 25.82 -38.69 -31.75
CA SER A 62 26.98 -37.79 -31.76
C SER A 62 26.81 -36.59 -32.70
N GLY A 63 25.96 -36.70 -33.73
CA GLY A 63 25.64 -35.61 -34.65
C GLY A 63 24.51 -34.68 -34.19
N THR A 64 23.94 -34.91 -33.00
CA THR A 64 22.84 -34.08 -32.47
C THR A 64 23.32 -32.63 -32.32
N LYS A 65 22.72 -31.72 -33.08
CA LYS A 65 22.98 -30.29 -33.03
C LYS A 65 22.40 -29.69 -31.76
N ARG A 66 22.90 -28.50 -31.44
CA ARG A 66 22.47 -27.74 -30.26
C ARG A 66 21.05 -27.24 -30.48
N GLY A 67 20.22 -27.26 -29.43
CA GLY A 67 18.79 -26.95 -29.54
C GLY A 67 17.93 -28.04 -30.19
N GLU A 68 18.51 -29.02 -30.90
CA GLU A 68 17.76 -30.03 -31.68
C GLU A 68 16.87 -30.94 -30.82
N LEU A 69 17.17 -31.08 -29.53
CA LEU A 69 16.37 -31.87 -28.59
C LEU A 69 15.15 -31.13 -28.04
N THR A 70 14.95 -29.87 -28.40
CA THR A 70 13.85 -29.05 -27.89
C THR A 70 12.60 -29.22 -28.75
N ILE A 71 11.44 -29.16 -28.10
CA ILE A 71 10.15 -29.14 -28.81
C ILE A 71 9.87 -27.70 -29.19
N VAL A 72 10.00 -27.37 -30.47
CA VAL A 72 9.72 -26.05 -31.03
C VAL A 72 8.21 -25.77 -31.08
N CYS A 73 7.85 -24.49 -31.12
CA CYS A 73 6.47 -24.08 -31.27
C CYS A 73 6.02 -24.30 -32.72
N PRO A 74 5.02 -25.15 -33.00
CA PRO A 74 4.58 -25.41 -34.38
C PRO A 74 3.88 -24.22 -35.05
N ALA A 75 3.45 -23.23 -34.25
CA ALA A 75 2.76 -22.03 -34.72
C ALA A 75 3.68 -20.80 -34.83
N CYS A 76 4.92 -20.87 -34.36
CA CYS A 76 5.89 -19.81 -34.64
C CYS A 76 6.28 -19.84 -36.13
N PRO A 77 6.52 -18.68 -36.76
CA PRO A 77 6.90 -18.63 -38.17
C PRO A 77 8.24 -19.32 -38.40
N ASP A 78 8.23 -20.30 -39.30
CA ASP A 78 9.39 -21.07 -39.72
C ASP A 78 9.39 -21.17 -41.27
N PRO A 79 10.37 -20.52 -41.95
CA PRO A 79 10.46 -20.48 -43.40
C PRO A 79 10.42 -21.84 -44.09
N GLU A 80 10.93 -22.89 -43.43
CA GLU A 80 11.07 -24.22 -44.03
C GLU A 80 9.90 -25.15 -43.68
N VAL A 81 9.04 -24.76 -42.73
CA VAL A 81 8.00 -25.65 -42.18
C VAL A 81 6.60 -25.12 -42.44
N ASN A 82 6.31 -23.87 -42.09
CA ASN A 82 4.92 -23.37 -42.04
C ASN A 82 4.70 -22.02 -42.74
N LEU A 83 5.70 -21.48 -43.43
CA LEU A 83 5.55 -20.26 -44.24
C LEU A 83 5.39 -20.56 -45.75
N PRO A 84 4.58 -19.76 -46.48
CA PRO A 84 4.54 -19.81 -47.94
C PRO A 84 5.87 -19.42 -48.56
N ARG A 85 6.26 -19.97 -49.72
CA ARG A 85 7.58 -19.68 -50.35
C ARG A 85 7.84 -18.21 -50.67
N ASP A 86 6.78 -17.43 -50.89
CA ASP A 86 6.79 -16.01 -51.24
C ASP A 86 6.59 -15.09 -50.02
N TRP A 87 6.67 -15.61 -48.79
CA TRP A 87 6.43 -14.85 -47.56
C TRP A 87 7.30 -13.59 -47.44
N GLU A 88 8.55 -13.62 -47.91
CA GLU A 88 9.47 -12.46 -47.87
C GLU A 88 9.00 -11.30 -48.75
N SER A 89 8.28 -11.61 -49.83
CA SER A 89 7.73 -10.63 -50.76
C SER A 89 6.33 -10.14 -50.34
N ALA A 90 5.86 -10.56 -49.17
CA ALA A 90 4.54 -10.16 -48.70
C ALA A 90 4.43 -8.64 -48.55
N PRO A 91 3.27 -8.05 -48.93
CA PRO A 91 3.04 -6.63 -48.75
C PRO A 91 3.15 -6.25 -47.28
N SER A 92 3.57 -5.01 -46.99
CA SER A 92 3.78 -4.50 -45.62
C SER A 92 2.57 -4.77 -44.71
N GLU A 93 1.37 -4.59 -45.25
CA GLU A 93 0.09 -4.82 -44.57
C GLU A 93 -0.12 -6.27 -44.09
N ARG A 94 0.59 -7.25 -44.64
CA ARG A 94 0.45 -8.67 -44.28
C ARG A 94 1.68 -9.25 -43.58
N ARG A 95 2.78 -8.49 -43.47
CA ARG A 95 4.01 -8.96 -42.81
C ARG A 95 3.79 -9.37 -41.36
N PHE A 96 2.78 -8.80 -40.69
CA PHE A 96 2.42 -9.17 -39.33
C PHE A 96 2.06 -10.67 -39.18
N LEU A 97 1.58 -11.32 -40.24
CA LEU A 97 1.27 -12.76 -40.25
C LEU A 97 2.51 -13.65 -40.08
N TYR A 98 3.68 -13.14 -40.43
CA TYR A 98 4.95 -13.87 -40.43
C TYR A 98 5.91 -13.33 -39.35
N THR A 99 5.38 -12.55 -38.40
CA THR A 99 6.17 -11.94 -37.34
C THR A 99 6.40 -12.92 -36.20
N LEU A 100 7.64 -13.04 -35.77
CA LEU A 100 8.05 -13.86 -34.63
C LEU A 100 7.90 -13.04 -33.33
N PHE A 101 7.22 -13.59 -32.35
CA PHE A 101 7.03 -12.93 -31.05
C PHE A 101 7.86 -13.63 -29.97
N ILE A 102 8.84 -12.92 -29.41
CA ILE A 102 9.73 -13.41 -28.36
C ILE A 102 9.51 -12.59 -27.09
N ALA A 103 9.32 -13.26 -25.96
CA ALA A 103 9.36 -12.64 -24.63
C ALA A 103 10.61 -13.10 -23.89
N LEU A 104 11.32 -12.15 -23.26
CA LEU A 104 12.54 -12.35 -22.49
C LEU A 104 12.31 -11.92 -21.06
N ASP A 105 12.92 -12.62 -20.12
CA ASP A 105 12.86 -12.31 -18.69
C ASP A 105 14.03 -12.97 -17.94
N ALA A 106 14.35 -12.43 -16.78
CA ALA A 106 15.47 -12.79 -15.92
C ALA A 106 15.06 -12.94 -14.43
N CYS A 107 13.91 -13.57 -14.16
CA CYS A 107 13.36 -13.69 -12.80
C CYS A 107 13.57 -15.05 -12.07
N PHE A 108 14.31 -16.03 -12.60
CA PHE A 108 14.29 -17.39 -12.01
C PHE A 108 15.42 -17.68 -11.02
N TRP A 109 15.14 -17.66 -9.72
CA TRP A 109 16.08 -18.06 -8.66
C TRP A 109 16.47 -19.54 -8.76
N LEU A 110 17.68 -19.82 -9.27
CA LEU A 110 18.16 -21.19 -9.50
C LEU A 110 19.66 -21.27 -9.18
N LYS A 111 20.09 -22.36 -8.52
CA LYS A 111 21.49 -22.62 -8.14
C LYS A 111 22.00 -23.86 -8.87
N ARG A 112 23.25 -23.87 -9.38
CA ARG A 112 23.68 -24.86 -10.40
C ARG A 112 25.14 -25.38 -10.31
N ARG A 113 25.37 -26.48 -11.06
CA ARG A 113 26.64 -27.09 -11.57
C ARG A 113 26.60 -27.39 -13.10
N MET A 114 27.77 -27.42 -13.75
CA MET A 114 28.07 -27.40 -15.21
C MET A 114 27.85 -28.69 -16.05
N VAL A 115 26.63 -29.06 -16.46
CA VAL A 115 26.42 -29.94 -17.66
C VAL A 115 24.99 -29.85 -18.20
N SER A 116 24.79 -29.70 -19.52
CA SER A 116 23.56 -30.08 -20.30
C SER A 116 23.46 -29.38 -21.68
N SER A 117 22.90 -30.05 -22.67
CA SER A 117 22.41 -29.51 -23.97
C SER A 117 20.87 -29.43 -24.00
N GLY A 118 20.28 -28.59 -24.86
CA GLY A 118 18.82 -28.48 -25.03
C GLY A 118 18.33 -27.03 -25.05
N TYR A 119 17.59 -26.62 -24.01
CA TYR A 119 17.04 -25.26 -23.90
C TYR A 119 18.07 -24.22 -23.46
N PHE A 120 19.16 -24.65 -22.82
CA PHE A 120 20.23 -23.76 -22.35
C PHE A 120 21.26 -23.47 -23.42
N VAL A 121 21.83 -22.27 -23.36
CA VAL A 121 23.05 -21.89 -24.08
C VAL A 121 24.23 -22.76 -23.66
N GLU A 122 25.25 -22.76 -24.50
CA GLU A 122 26.43 -23.58 -24.31
C GLU A 122 27.27 -23.11 -23.14
N ALA A 123 27.36 -23.93 -22.09
CA ALA A 123 27.95 -23.53 -20.82
C ALA A 123 29.39 -23.01 -20.96
N GLU A 124 30.26 -23.72 -21.69
CA GLU A 124 31.68 -23.36 -21.78
C GLU A 124 31.94 -22.10 -22.63
N PRO A 125 31.48 -21.99 -23.89
CA PRO A 125 31.63 -20.76 -24.66
C PRO A 125 30.95 -19.54 -24.01
N PHE A 126 29.79 -19.75 -23.39
CA PHE A 126 29.11 -18.69 -22.66
C PHE A 126 29.92 -18.22 -21.46
N GLN A 127 30.50 -19.13 -20.67
CA GLN A 127 31.38 -18.77 -19.56
C GLN A 127 32.64 -18.03 -20.03
N GLN A 128 33.27 -18.48 -21.13
CA GLN A 128 34.44 -17.79 -21.71
C GLN A 128 34.09 -16.37 -22.15
N TYR A 129 32.94 -16.19 -22.80
CA TYR A 129 32.43 -14.87 -23.15
C TYR A 129 32.22 -14.00 -21.90
N LEU A 130 31.56 -14.52 -20.87
CA LEU A 130 31.32 -13.76 -19.64
C LEU A 130 32.62 -13.34 -18.92
N LEU A 131 33.68 -14.15 -19.00
CA LEU A 131 35.00 -13.78 -18.47
C LEU A 131 35.65 -12.62 -19.26
N SER A 132 35.28 -12.44 -20.53
CA SER A 132 35.79 -11.34 -21.35
C SER A 132 35.08 -10.00 -21.12
N VAL A 133 33.88 -10.03 -20.51
CA VAL A 133 33.06 -8.84 -20.29
C VAL A 133 33.35 -8.26 -18.89
N THR A 134 33.77 -6.99 -18.84
CA THR A 134 33.99 -6.25 -17.59
C THR A 134 32.67 -5.85 -16.91
N ASP A 135 32.70 -5.52 -15.62
CA ASP A 135 31.51 -5.11 -14.86
C ASP A 135 30.78 -3.92 -15.51
N GLN A 136 29.56 -4.19 -15.98
CA GLN A 136 28.64 -3.17 -16.50
C GLN A 136 27.84 -2.61 -15.34
N LYS A 137 28.14 -1.38 -14.91
CA LYS A 137 27.37 -0.68 -13.89
C LYS A 137 26.19 0.02 -14.57
N GLU A 138 25.03 -0.63 -14.53
CA GLU A 138 23.82 -0.14 -15.18
C GLU A 138 22.99 0.65 -14.16
N MET A 139 22.58 1.86 -14.53
CA MET A 139 21.64 2.68 -13.77
C MET A 139 20.31 2.70 -14.50
N SER A 140 19.23 2.36 -13.80
CA SER A 140 17.89 2.44 -14.39
C SER A 140 17.45 3.89 -14.55
N THR A 141 17.04 4.24 -15.77
CA THR A 141 16.52 5.58 -16.08
C THR A 141 15.01 5.70 -15.82
N CYS A 142 14.32 4.58 -15.54
CA CYS A 142 12.90 4.57 -15.21
C CYS A 142 12.72 4.59 -13.68
N SER A 143 12.13 5.67 -13.16
CA SER A 143 12.00 5.95 -11.72
C SER A 143 11.30 4.83 -10.91
N GLY A 144 10.34 4.12 -11.49
CA GLY A 144 9.66 2.99 -10.84
C GLY A 144 10.53 1.72 -10.69
N LEU A 145 11.41 1.46 -11.67
CA LEU A 145 12.34 0.33 -11.65
C LEU A 145 13.57 0.59 -10.76
N ALA A 146 14.00 1.85 -10.65
CA ALA A 146 15.12 2.23 -9.80
C ALA A 146 14.93 1.87 -8.32
N ALA A 147 13.69 1.93 -7.82
CA ALA A 147 13.36 1.51 -6.45
C ALA A 147 13.48 -0.02 -6.25
N LEU A 148 13.05 -0.81 -7.24
CA LEU A 148 13.19 -2.27 -7.26
C LEU A 148 14.67 -2.71 -7.40
N ASP A 149 15.45 -2.00 -8.21
CA ASP A 149 16.89 -2.25 -8.40
C ASP A 149 17.71 -2.05 -7.12
N TYR A 150 17.28 -1.12 -6.26
CA TYR A 150 17.90 -0.89 -4.96
C TYR A 150 17.54 -2.02 -3.97
N ALA A 151 16.30 -2.50 -3.95
CA ALA A 151 15.87 -3.60 -3.09
C ALA A 151 16.56 -4.93 -3.43
N ASN A 152 16.76 -5.20 -4.73
CA ASN A 152 17.44 -6.41 -5.24
C ASN A 152 18.97 -6.41 -5.02
N SER A 153 19.56 -5.32 -4.54
CA SER A 153 21.01 -5.17 -4.34
C SER A 153 21.60 -5.98 -3.17
N LYS A 154 20.76 -6.49 -2.27
CA LYS A 154 21.18 -7.00 -0.95
C LYS A 154 21.67 -8.46 -0.92
N PHE A 155 21.64 -9.22 -2.01
CA PHE A 155 21.93 -10.67 -1.99
C PHE A 155 22.88 -11.14 -3.11
N SER A 156 24.20 -10.97 -2.94
CA SER A 156 25.18 -11.43 -3.94
C SER A 156 26.43 -12.16 -3.41
N ARG A 157 26.71 -12.18 -2.10
CA ARG A 157 27.89 -12.88 -1.56
C ARG A 157 27.64 -14.38 -1.40
N GLY A 158 28.37 -15.21 -2.17
CA GLY A 158 28.50 -16.66 -1.96
C GLY A 158 27.82 -17.60 -2.96
N TYR A 159 27.26 -17.11 -4.06
CA TYR A 159 26.57 -17.94 -5.07
C TYR A 159 27.27 -17.92 -6.45
N ALA A 160 27.35 -19.07 -7.12
CA ALA A 160 27.94 -19.22 -8.46
C ALA A 160 27.02 -18.76 -9.61
N ALA A 161 25.71 -18.81 -9.38
CA ALA A 161 24.65 -18.21 -10.19
C ALA A 161 23.48 -17.85 -9.26
N THR A 162 22.86 -16.71 -9.50
CA THR A 162 21.75 -16.18 -8.68
C THR A 162 20.40 -16.39 -9.36
N ARG A 163 20.36 -16.31 -10.70
CA ARG A 163 19.14 -16.45 -11.50
C ARG A 163 19.38 -17.16 -12.84
N VAL A 164 18.33 -17.39 -13.62
CA VAL A 164 18.38 -17.80 -15.03
C VAL A 164 17.58 -16.78 -15.84
N CYS A 165 18.11 -16.38 -16.99
CA CYS A 165 17.34 -15.68 -18.02
C CYS A 165 16.75 -16.69 -19.00
N LEU A 166 15.57 -16.39 -19.53
CA LEU A 166 14.81 -17.27 -20.41
C LEU A 166 14.25 -16.49 -21.60
N GLY A 167 14.07 -17.17 -22.73
CA GLY A 167 13.34 -16.68 -23.89
C GLY A 167 12.21 -17.64 -24.27
N VAL A 168 11.02 -17.10 -24.49
CA VAL A 168 9.83 -17.89 -24.88
C VAL A 168 9.15 -17.27 -26.10
N CYS A 169 8.38 -18.07 -26.84
CA CYS A 169 7.38 -17.53 -27.76
C CYS A 169 6.36 -16.73 -26.94
N ALA A 170 6.14 -15.45 -27.21
CA ALA A 170 5.24 -14.63 -26.39
C ALA A 170 3.76 -15.04 -26.54
N GLN A 171 3.35 -15.55 -27.71
CA GLN A 171 1.95 -15.88 -28.00
C GLN A 171 1.54 -17.26 -27.48
N HIS A 172 2.42 -18.25 -27.65
CA HIS A 172 2.12 -19.64 -27.30
C HIS A 172 2.85 -20.09 -26.03
N GLU A 173 3.73 -19.24 -25.47
CA GLU A 173 4.59 -19.47 -24.29
C GLU A 173 5.33 -20.82 -24.34
N PHE A 174 5.88 -21.15 -25.51
CA PHE A 174 6.85 -22.24 -25.69
C PHE A 174 8.24 -21.74 -25.33
N ILE A 175 8.98 -22.48 -24.52
CA ILE A 175 10.39 -22.18 -24.27
C ILE A 175 11.17 -22.44 -25.56
N GLN A 176 12.02 -21.48 -25.97
CA GLN A 176 12.75 -21.54 -27.23
C GLN A 176 14.06 -22.36 -27.12
N PRO A 177 14.60 -22.90 -28.22
CA PRO A 177 15.91 -23.55 -28.22
C PRO A 177 17.03 -22.56 -27.85
N ASN A 178 18.03 -23.00 -27.10
CA ASN A 178 19.17 -22.18 -26.65
C ASN A 178 18.78 -20.80 -26.05
N SER A 179 17.64 -20.73 -25.39
CA SER A 179 17.05 -19.50 -24.86
C SER A 179 17.19 -19.34 -23.35
N ALA A 180 17.88 -20.26 -22.68
CA ALA A 180 18.12 -20.19 -21.24
C ALA A 180 19.60 -19.96 -20.94
N ALA A 181 19.93 -19.01 -20.08
CA ALA A 181 21.31 -18.81 -19.63
C ALA A 181 21.40 -18.47 -18.15
N ASP A 182 22.43 -19.00 -17.49
CA ASP A 182 22.70 -18.72 -16.07
C ASP A 182 23.11 -17.25 -15.87
N LEU A 183 22.58 -16.61 -14.83
CA LEU A 183 22.91 -15.25 -14.40
C LEU A 183 23.79 -15.31 -13.15
N GLN A 184 25.01 -14.80 -13.26
CA GLN A 184 26.00 -14.83 -12.18
C GLN A 184 25.67 -13.76 -11.13
N VAL A 185 25.37 -12.53 -11.58
CA VAL A 185 25.01 -11.39 -10.73
C VAL A 185 23.99 -10.53 -11.49
N ARG A 186 22.76 -10.42 -10.96
CA ARG A 186 21.68 -9.59 -11.54
C ARG A 186 21.37 -9.93 -13.02
N GLU A 187 20.57 -9.09 -13.65
CA GLU A 187 20.32 -9.09 -15.10
C GLU A 187 21.41 -8.23 -15.76
N ARG A 188 22.49 -8.84 -16.24
CA ARG A 188 23.51 -8.13 -17.03
C ARG A 188 23.11 -8.16 -18.50
N TYR A 189 23.25 -7.05 -19.21
CA TYR A 189 22.97 -7.02 -20.66
C TYR A 189 23.77 -8.06 -21.43
N ALA A 190 25.02 -8.32 -21.06
CA ALA A 190 25.83 -9.35 -21.70
C ALA A 190 25.17 -10.75 -21.69
N ASN A 191 24.53 -11.14 -20.59
CA ASN A 191 23.84 -12.42 -20.50
C ASN A 191 22.61 -12.44 -21.41
N MET A 192 21.82 -11.37 -21.40
CA MET A 192 20.63 -11.23 -22.24
C MET A 192 20.98 -11.17 -23.73
N ASP A 193 22.03 -10.44 -24.11
CA ASP A 193 22.50 -10.30 -25.50
C ASP A 193 22.93 -11.66 -26.06
N TYR A 194 23.76 -12.41 -25.31
CA TYR A 194 24.23 -13.73 -25.73
C TYR A 194 23.08 -14.73 -25.85
N MET A 195 22.17 -14.74 -24.86
CA MET A 195 21.01 -15.63 -24.87
C MET A 195 20.06 -15.30 -26.03
N PHE A 196 19.75 -14.02 -26.23
CA PHE A 196 18.91 -13.57 -27.33
C PHE A 196 19.53 -13.94 -28.68
N ALA A 197 20.82 -13.72 -28.87
CA ALA A 197 21.50 -14.09 -30.11
C ALA A 197 21.56 -15.61 -30.34
N SER A 198 21.77 -16.39 -29.26
CA SER A 198 21.72 -17.85 -29.31
C SER A 198 20.35 -18.38 -29.72
N LEU A 199 19.28 -17.75 -29.22
CA LEU A 199 17.89 -18.05 -29.60
C LEU A 199 17.64 -17.70 -31.07
N MET A 200 18.06 -16.51 -31.52
CA MET A 200 17.78 -16.03 -32.87
C MET A 200 18.44 -16.88 -33.97
N TRP A 201 19.50 -17.63 -33.64
CA TRP A 201 20.13 -18.56 -34.56
C TRP A 201 19.19 -19.68 -35.05
N HIS A 202 18.13 -19.98 -34.30
CA HIS A 202 17.13 -21.00 -34.64
C HIS A 202 15.98 -20.46 -35.50
N HIS A 203 16.00 -19.17 -35.85
CA HIS A 203 14.95 -18.52 -36.60
C HIS A 203 15.48 -17.93 -37.91
N GLY A 204 14.60 -17.75 -38.90
CA GLY A 204 14.96 -17.15 -40.18
C GLY A 204 15.47 -15.71 -40.01
N ARG A 205 16.60 -15.38 -40.65
CA ARG A 205 17.25 -14.06 -40.54
C ARG A 205 16.40 -12.90 -41.06
N ASN A 206 15.48 -13.18 -41.99
CA ASN A 206 14.62 -12.19 -42.63
C ASN A 206 13.26 -12.02 -41.91
N LEU A 207 13.02 -12.74 -40.82
CA LEU A 207 11.76 -12.63 -40.08
C LEU A 207 11.69 -11.28 -39.36
N SER A 208 10.51 -10.67 -39.39
CA SER A 208 10.21 -9.55 -38.48
C SER A 208 10.04 -10.12 -37.07
N VAL A 209 10.61 -9.45 -36.07
CA VAL A 209 10.64 -9.93 -34.68
C VAL A 209 10.09 -8.87 -33.75
N VAL A 210 9.15 -9.25 -32.89
CA VAL A 210 8.71 -8.43 -31.75
C VAL A 210 9.34 -9.02 -30.50
N VAL A 211 10.17 -8.23 -29.82
CA VAL A 211 10.87 -8.63 -28.59
C VAL A 211 10.25 -7.90 -27.40
N SER A 212 9.67 -8.67 -26.49
CA SER A 212 9.09 -8.20 -25.23
C SER A 212 10.06 -8.42 -24.08
N TYR A 213 10.38 -7.39 -23.30
CA TYR A 213 11.21 -7.49 -22.09
C TYR A 213 10.91 -6.32 -21.15
N ASP A 214 10.90 -6.56 -19.84
CA ASP A 214 10.56 -5.56 -18.82
C ASP A 214 11.38 -4.28 -18.99
N ILE A 215 12.70 -4.42 -19.10
CA ILE A 215 13.60 -3.29 -19.27
C ILE A 215 14.00 -3.09 -20.73
N VAL A 216 13.19 -3.53 -21.70
CA VAL A 216 13.52 -3.41 -23.13
C VAL A 216 13.84 -1.96 -23.53
N CYS A 217 13.13 -0.99 -22.94
CA CYS A 217 13.31 0.44 -23.23
C CYS A 217 14.70 0.97 -22.86
N GLN A 218 15.44 0.23 -22.04
CA GLN A 218 16.82 0.51 -21.65
C GLN A 218 17.78 -0.41 -22.43
N TRP A 219 17.48 -1.70 -22.44
CA TRP A 219 18.31 -2.74 -23.06
C TRP A 219 18.47 -2.54 -24.58
N SER A 220 17.41 -2.12 -25.29
CA SER A 220 17.40 -1.98 -26.75
C SER A 220 18.30 -0.87 -27.29
N LYS A 221 18.53 0.20 -26.51
CA LYS A 221 19.21 1.44 -26.96
C LYS A 221 20.59 1.19 -27.60
N SER A 222 21.36 0.27 -27.03
CA SER A 222 22.70 -0.09 -27.53
C SER A 222 22.78 -1.54 -27.99
N LEU A 223 21.65 -2.24 -28.11
CA LEU A 223 21.63 -3.66 -28.44
C LEU A 223 22.33 -3.94 -29.77
N LEU A 224 22.03 -3.17 -30.82
CA LEU A 224 22.61 -3.34 -32.16
C LEU A 224 24.14 -3.25 -32.17
N GLN A 225 24.73 -2.44 -31.29
CA GLN A 225 26.18 -2.34 -31.15
C GLN A 225 26.73 -3.55 -30.39
N ARG A 226 26.07 -3.95 -29.30
CA ARG A 226 26.52 -5.07 -28.47
C ARG A 226 26.44 -6.41 -29.21
N VAL A 227 25.37 -6.69 -29.93
CA VAL A 227 25.21 -7.97 -30.66
C VAL A 227 26.24 -8.18 -31.77
N LYS A 228 26.76 -7.09 -32.37
CA LYS A 228 27.85 -7.15 -33.36
C LYS A 228 29.18 -7.58 -32.75
N THR A 229 29.41 -7.27 -31.48
CA THR A 229 30.62 -7.64 -30.74
C THR A 229 30.58 -9.05 -30.14
N LEU A 230 29.46 -9.76 -30.30
CA LEU A 230 29.33 -11.12 -29.78
C LEU A 230 30.29 -12.10 -30.46
N PRO A 231 30.70 -13.17 -29.75
CA PRO A 231 31.57 -14.19 -30.30
C PRO A 231 31.03 -14.80 -31.60
N PRO A 232 31.89 -15.27 -32.53
CA PRO A 232 31.49 -15.81 -33.83
C PRO A 232 30.41 -16.89 -33.75
N LEU A 233 30.42 -17.67 -32.68
CA LEU A 233 29.48 -18.75 -32.41
C LEU A 233 28.01 -18.26 -32.31
N VAL A 234 27.79 -17.07 -31.77
CA VAL A 234 26.46 -16.47 -31.56
C VAL A 234 26.36 -15.10 -32.22
N HIS A 235 27.14 -14.89 -33.28
CA HIS A 235 27.15 -13.63 -33.98
C HIS A 235 25.79 -13.36 -34.62
N LEU A 236 25.21 -12.21 -34.30
CA LEU A 236 23.89 -11.80 -34.77
C LEU A 236 23.99 -10.45 -35.45
N ASP A 237 23.66 -10.41 -36.75
CA ASP A 237 23.46 -9.16 -37.47
C ASP A 237 21.97 -8.82 -37.45
N LEU A 238 21.61 -7.87 -36.58
CA LEU A 238 20.23 -7.48 -36.35
C LEU A 238 19.92 -6.21 -37.15
N VAL A 239 18.93 -6.29 -38.04
CA VAL A 239 18.47 -5.13 -38.80
C VAL A 239 17.40 -4.40 -37.99
N SER A 240 17.64 -3.12 -37.67
CA SER A 240 16.73 -2.34 -36.82
C SER A 240 15.29 -2.27 -37.34
N THR A 241 15.12 -2.24 -38.67
CA THR A 241 13.80 -2.19 -39.31
C THR A 241 13.01 -3.49 -39.22
N MET A 242 13.66 -4.59 -38.85
CA MET A 242 13.02 -5.89 -38.68
C MET A 242 12.68 -6.21 -37.22
N VAL A 243 13.04 -5.34 -36.27
CA VAL A 243 12.84 -5.61 -34.85
C VAL A 243 12.04 -4.50 -34.17
N CYS A 244 10.93 -4.89 -33.57
CA CYS A 244 10.12 -4.05 -32.70
C CYS A 244 10.35 -4.46 -31.24
N PHE A 245 10.50 -3.46 -30.38
CA PHE A 245 10.71 -3.68 -28.95
C PHE A 245 9.47 -3.28 -28.17
N ALA A 246 9.09 -4.08 -27.18
CA ALA A 246 7.93 -3.82 -26.35
C ALA A 246 8.17 -4.20 -24.89
N VAL A 247 7.46 -3.54 -23.98
CA VAL A 247 7.38 -3.95 -22.58
C VAL A 247 6.08 -4.75 -22.39
N PRO A 248 6.11 -5.87 -21.63
CA PRO A 248 4.89 -6.62 -21.30
C PRO A 248 3.78 -5.75 -20.70
N LYS A 249 2.52 -6.14 -20.92
CA LYS A 249 1.33 -5.31 -20.62
C LYS A 249 1.16 -4.95 -19.14
N LEU A 250 1.56 -5.82 -18.22
CA LEU A 250 1.51 -5.59 -16.79
C LEU A 250 2.63 -4.62 -16.38
N HIS A 251 3.83 -4.84 -16.91
CA HIS A 251 5.03 -4.12 -16.52
C HIS A 251 5.08 -2.69 -17.06
N ILE A 252 4.55 -2.45 -18.25
CA ILE A 252 4.61 -1.13 -18.92
C ILE A 252 4.03 0.02 -18.08
N HIS A 253 3.03 -0.25 -17.24
CA HIS A 253 2.42 0.76 -16.37
C HIS A 253 3.37 1.28 -15.29
N SER A 254 4.41 0.52 -14.94
CA SER A 254 5.47 0.91 -14.01
C SER A 254 6.56 1.78 -14.66
N HIS A 255 6.53 1.94 -15.99
CA HIS A 255 7.44 2.83 -16.70
C HIS A 255 6.90 4.25 -16.82
N MET A 256 7.80 5.20 -17.07
CA MET A 256 7.44 6.59 -17.38
C MET A 256 6.52 6.69 -18.61
N LYS A 257 5.74 7.76 -18.71
CA LYS A 257 4.78 7.97 -19.81
C LYS A 257 5.41 7.87 -21.20
N HIS A 258 6.64 8.35 -21.37
CA HIS A 258 7.38 8.19 -22.62
C HIS A 258 7.52 6.70 -23.04
N CYS A 259 7.83 5.81 -22.09
CA CYS A 259 7.90 4.38 -22.38
C CYS A 259 6.53 3.78 -22.69
N GLN A 260 5.49 4.21 -21.95
CA GLN A 260 4.10 3.75 -22.19
C GLN A 260 3.62 4.08 -23.60
N HIS A 261 4.05 5.19 -24.19
CA HIS A 261 3.66 5.54 -25.55
C HIS A 261 4.47 4.79 -26.63
N ASN A 262 5.75 4.51 -26.37
CA ASN A 262 6.67 3.99 -27.40
C ASN A 262 6.89 2.48 -27.35
N TYR A 263 6.66 1.83 -26.22
CA TYR A 263 6.95 0.40 -26.01
C TYR A 263 5.71 -0.41 -25.59
N PHE A 264 4.51 0.16 -25.65
CA PHE A 264 3.31 -0.59 -25.29
C PHE A 264 2.83 -1.47 -26.44
N LEU A 265 2.71 -2.78 -26.17
CA LEU A 265 2.31 -3.79 -27.16
C LEU A 265 1.02 -3.44 -27.94
N ASN A 266 0.03 -2.84 -27.29
CA ASN A 266 -1.23 -2.48 -27.94
C ASN A 266 -1.12 -1.33 -28.96
N TYR A 267 -0.04 -0.55 -28.90
CA TYR A 267 0.22 0.55 -29.84
C TYR A 267 1.14 0.13 -30.98
N LEU A 268 1.69 -1.08 -30.94
CA LEU A 268 2.60 -1.57 -31.97
C LEU A 268 1.82 -2.22 -33.13
N PRO A 269 2.11 -1.83 -34.39
CA PRO A 269 1.45 -2.38 -35.56
C PRO A 269 1.68 -3.89 -35.67
N GLY A 270 0.62 -4.64 -35.98
CA GLY A 270 0.71 -6.08 -36.25
C GLY A 270 0.89 -6.98 -35.03
N VAL A 271 0.91 -6.44 -33.80
CA VAL A 271 1.14 -7.22 -32.57
C VAL A 271 -0.12 -7.95 -32.07
N GLY A 272 -1.31 -7.45 -32.42
CA GLY A 272 -2.58 -8.03 -32.00
C GLY A 272 -2.77 -7.99 -30.48
N CYS A 273 -3.42 -9.02 -29.92
CA CYS A 273 -3.72 -9.09 -28.48
C CYS A 273 -2.59 -9.68 -27.61
N THR A 274 -1.38 -9.82 -28.14
CA THR A 274 -0.22 -10.40 -27.42
C THR A 274 0.03 -9.67 -26.08
N ASP A 275 0.22 -10.39 -24.97
CA ASP A 275 0.43 -9.80 -23.63
C ASP A 275 1.91 -9.70 -23.22
N GLY A 276 2.75 -10.65 -23.63
CA GLY A 276 4.16 -10.71 -23.25
C GLY A 276 4.43 -11.25 -21.83
N GLU A 277 3.39 -11.65 -21.09
CA GLU A 277 3.45 -12.00 -19.65
C GLU A 277 3.67 -13.50 -19.41
N GLY A 278 3.48 -14.34 -20.43
CA GLY A 278 3.55 -15.80 -20.30
C GLY A 278 4.90 -16.34 -19.80
N ILE A 279 5.95 -15.50 -19.86
CA ILE A 279 7.30 -15.82 -19.37
C ILE A 279 7.44 -15.73 -17.85
N GLU A 280 6.55 -15.07 -17.11
CA GLU A 280 6.60 -14.99 -15.63
C GLU A 280 6.12 -16.30 -14.93
N ARG A 281 5.51 -17.19 -15.72
CA ARG A 281 4.85 -18.42 -15.25
C ARG A 281 5.74 -19.68 -15.09
N PRO A 282 7.04 -19.76 -15.44
CA PRO A 282 7.79 -21.01 -15.41
C PRO A 282 8.53 -21.25 -14.09
N ILE A 283 8.16 -22.40 -13.52
CA ILE A 283 8.90 -23.32 -12.64
C ILE A 283 9.56 -22.76 -11.36
N ARG A 284 9.14 -23.35 -10.23
CA ARG A 284 9.69 -23.18 -8.88
C ARG A 284 11.20 -23.49 -8.80
N VAL A 285 11.83 -22.77 -7.86
CA VAL A 285 13.19 -22.94 -7.33
C VAL A 285 13.56 -24.42 -7.14
N MET A 286 14.72 -24.82 -7.65
CA MET A 286 15.28 -26.18 -7.49
C MET A 286 16.62 -26.16 -6.74
N GLY A 287 16.92 -27.26 -6.05
CA GLY A 287 18.20 -27.47 -5.37
C GLY A 287 19.37 -27.71 -6.34
N PRO A 288 20.62 -27.61 -5.85
CA PRO A 288 21.84 -27.50 -6.68
C PRO A 288 22.25 -28.76 -7.49
N GLY A 289 21.54 -29.88 -7.37
CA GLY A 289 21.86 -31.14 -8.08
C GLY A 289 20.92 -31.39 -9.26
N ALA A 290 21.46 -31.51 -10.48
CA ALA A 290 20.73 -31.84 -11.71
C ALA A 290 19.64 -30.83 -12.14
N CYS A 291 19.78 -29.56 -11.73
CA CYS A 291 18.82 -28.49 -12.03
C CYS A 291 18.52 -28.37 -13.53
N ILE A 292 19.54 -28.25 -14.40
CA ILE A 292 19.26 -28.04 -15.83
C ILE A 292 18.60 -29.23 -16.50
N GLU A 293 19.08 -30.44 -16.25
CA GLU A 293 18.46 -31.62 -16.85
C GLU A 293 16.99 -31.75 -16.42
N THR A 294 16.71 -31.39 -15.17
CA THR A 294 15.34 -31.35 -14.65
C THR A 294 14.53 -30.25 -15.35
N LEU A 295 15.08 -29.04 -15.52
CA LEU A 295 14.44 -27.97 -16.27
C LEU A 295 14.18 -28.35 -17.72
N ASN A 296 15.15 -28.95 -18.42
CA ASN A 296 14.98 -29.45 -19.77
C ASN A 296 13.84 -30.47 -19.86
N ASP A 297 13.74 -31.40 -18.90
CA ASP A 297 12.65 -32.37 -18.84
C ASP A 297 11.28 -31.68 -18.62
N HIS A 298 11.21 -30.72 -17.69
CA HIS A 298 9.97 -30.00 -17.38
C HIS A 298 9.54 -29.06 -18.50
N TRP A 299 10.47 -28.31 -19.10
CA TRP A 299 10.19 -27.44 -20.25
C TRP A 299 9.82 -28.26 -21.48
N GLY A 300 10.51 -29.37 -21.73
CA GLY A 300 10.12 -30.33 -22.77
C GLY A 300 8.72 -30.88 -22.56
N HIS A 301 8.37 -31.24 -21.32
CA HIS A 301 7.02 -31.67 -21.00
C HIS A 301 5.97 -30.57 -21.17
N ARG A 302 6.26 -29.34 -20.74
CA ARG A 302 5.36 -28.18 -20.90
C ARG A 302 5.13 -27.88 -22.38
N ASN A 303 6.20 -27.79 -23.17
CA ASN A 303 6.09 -27.57 -24.62
C ASN A 303 5.26 -28.69 -25.26
N TRP A 304 5.50 -29.96 -24.92
CA TRP A 304 4.68 -31.08 -25.42
C TRP A 304 3.20 -30.97 -25.05
N GLN A 305 2.88 -30.67 -23.79
CA GLN A 305 1.49 -30.49 -23.36
C GLN A 305 0.80 -29.37 -24.14
N LYS A 306 1.53 -28.30 -24.45
CA LYS A 306 1.03 -27.21 -25.28
C LYS A 306 0.85 -27.62 -26.73
N THR A 307 1.76 -28.38 -27.31
CA THR A 307 1.62 -28.91 -28.67
C THR A 307 0.33 -29.73 -28.80
N VAL A 308 0.04 -30.60 -27.82
CA VAL A 308 -1.16 -31.45 -27.84
C VAL A 308 -2.45 -30.63 -27.62
N ARG A 309 -2.38 -29.48 -26.96
CA ARG A 309 -3.53 -28.63 -26.61
C ARG A 309 -3.65 -27.39 -27.48
N LEU A 310 -2.90 -27.32 -28.58
CA LEU A 310 -2.93 -26.16 -29.46
C LEU A 310 -4.25 -26.17 -30.25
N GLU A 311 -5.31 -25.66 -29.63
CA GLU A 311 -6.63 -25.46 -30.26
C GLU A 311 -6.82 -23.98 -30.58
N CYS A 312 -7.31 -23.70 -31.79
CA CYS A 312 -7.56 -22.35 -32.27
C CYS A 312 -9.01 -21.97 -31.97
N GLU A 313 -9.30 -21.68 -30.70
CA GLU A 313 -10.58 -21.10 -30.27
C GLU A 313 -10.62 -19.63 -30.72
N LEU A 314 -11.11 -19.39 -31.93
CA LEU A 314 -11.24 -18.04 -32.47
C LEU A 314 -12.52 -17.38 -31.93
N GLN A 315 -12.40 -16.39 -31.05
CA GLN A 315 -13.50 -15.54 -30.59
C GLN A 315 -14.01 -14.57 -31.69
N LYS A 316 -14.37 -15.10 -32.86
CA LYS A 316 -14.86 -14.31 -34.02
C LYS A 316 -16.15 -13.56 -33.71
N ALA A 317 -17.05 -14.19 -32.94
CA ALA A 317 -18.38 -13.64 -32.67
C ALA A 317 -18.31 -12.34 -31.85
N SER A 318 -17.56 -12.34 -30.75
CA SER A 318 -17.40 -11.17 -29.88
C SER A 318 -16.71 -10.00 -30.60
N PHE A 319 -15.70 -10.30 -31.43
CA PHE A 319 -14.97 -9.27 -32.18
C PHE A 319 -15.84 -8.60 -33.25
N LYS A 320 -16.72 -9.39 -33.89
CA LYS A 320 -17.67 -8.88 -34.88
C LYS A 320 -18.67 -7.90 -34.25
N VAL A 321 -19.28 -8.30 -33.12
CA VAL A 321 -20.22 -7.45 -32.38
C VAL A 321 -19.56 -6.14 -31.93
N PHE A 322 -18.33 -6.21 -31.39
CA PHE A 322 -17.59 -5.02 -30.99
C PHE A 322 -17.29 -4.08 -32.17
N SER A 323 -16.87 -4.64 -33.31
CA SER A 323 -16.55 -3.86 -34.52
C SER A 323 -17.78 -3.15 -35.08
N GLU A 324 -18.94 -3.82 -35.08
CA GLU A 324 -20.21 -3.25 -35.55
C GLU A 324 -20.65 -2.05 -34.67
N GLN A 325 -20.46 -2.13 -33.35
CA GLN A 325 -20.85 -1.07 -32.42
C GLN A 325 -20.02 0.22 -32.54
N GLN A 326 -18.79 0.14 -33.06
CA GLN A 326 -17.87 1.29 -33.13
C GLN A 326 -17.80 1.94 -34.52
N GLY A 327 -18.53 1.42 -35.51
CA GLY A 327 -18.35 1.75 -36.94
C GLY A 327 -18.27 3.24 -37.27
N ALA A 328 -19.09 4.09 -36.64
CA ALA A 328 -19.14 5.53 -36.92
C ALA A 328 -17.82 6.29 -36.59
N ARG A 329 -16.98 5.75 -35.69
CA ARG A 329 -15.72 6.40 -35.24
C ARG A 329 -14.47 5.80 -35.89
N VAL A 330 -14.60 4.64 -36.55
CA VAL A 330 -13.45 3.84 -37.04
C VAL A 330 -12.67 4.57 -38.12
N ASP A 331 -13.33 5.17 -39.11
CA ASP A 331 -12.63 5.75 -40.26
C ASP A 331 -11.74 6.94 -39.90
N GLY A 332 -12.20 7.78 -38.96
CA GLY A 332 -11.42 8.90 -38.45
C GLY A 332 -10.20 8.43 -37.66
N TRP A 333 -10.39 7.47 -36.75
CA TRP A 333 -9.31 6.89 -35.96
C TRP A 333 -8.29 6.12 -36.80
N LYS A 334 -8.76 5.34 -37.76
CA LYS A 334 -7.90 4.57 -38.67
C LYS A 334 -6.98 5.49 -39.46
N ARG A 335 -7.48 6.63 -39.94
CA ARG A 335 -6.65 7.62 -40.64
C ARG A 335 -5.57 8.21 -39.73
N MET A 336 -5.93 8.61 -38.51
CA MET A 336 -4.95 9.14 -37.54
C MET A 336 -3.86 8.12 -37.20
N ILE A 337 -4.24 6.85 -37.03
CA ILE A 337 -3.29 5.76 -36.78
C ILE A 337 -2.37 5.56 -37.98
N MET A 338 -2.92 5.46 -39.19
CA MET A 338 -2.13 5.28 -40.42
C MET A 338 -1.15 6.44 -40.64
N ASP A 339 -1.59 7.68 -40.42
CA ASP A 339 -0.74 8.87 -40.56
C ASP A 339 0.41 8.84 -39.54
N PHE A 340 0.13 8.44 -38.30
CA PHE A 340 1.13 8.34 -37.22
C PHE A 340 2.10 7.16 -37.40
N GLU A 341 1.61 6.00 -37.85
CA GLU A 341 2.44 4.82 -38.13
C GLU A 341 3.37 5.05 -39.33
N CYS A 342 2.92 5.84 -40.32
CA CYS A 342 3.74 6.24 -41.46
C CYS A 342 4.78 7.31 -41.08
N ASP A 343 4.39 8.27 -40.25
CA ASP A 343 5.21 9.39 -39.81
C ASP A 343 4.99 9.68 -38.32
N SER A 344 5.95 9.27 -37.50
CA SER A 344 5.90 9.44 -36.04
C SER A 344 6.00 10.90 -35.57
N SER A 345 6.20 11.86 -36.49
CA SER A 345 6.10 13.29 -36.20
C SER A 345 4.65 13.81 -36.16
N LYS A 346 3.69 13.04 -36.70
CA LYS A 346 2.27 13.38 -36.66
C LYS A 346 1.71 13.27 -35.23
N PRO A 347 0.56 13.90 -34.93
CA PRO A 347 -0.07 13.80 -33.62
C PRO A 347 -0.32 12.33 -33.25
N ASN A 348 0.20 11.91 -32.10
CA ASN A 348 0.05 10.54 -31.62
C ASN A 348 -1.41 10.30 -31.17
N PRO A 349 -2.18 9.41 -31.84
CA PRO A 349 -3.59 9.17 -31.52
C PRO A 349 -3.78 8.50 -30.16
N TYR A 350 -2.73 7.89 -29.60
CA TYR A 350 -2.76 7.23 -28.30
C TYR A 350 -2.44 8.17 -27.15
N THR A 351 -2.00 9.39 -27.45
CA THR A 351 -1.79 10.42 -26.42
C THR A 351 -3.06 11.24 -26.24
N VAL A 352 -3.53 11.33 -25.00
CA VAL A 352 -4.54 12.33 -24.66
C VAL A 352 -3.85 13.69 -24.71
N ALA A 353 -4.26 14.55 -25.63
CA ALA A 353 -3.81 15.93 -25.67
C ALA A 353 -4.29 16.61 -24.37
N TYR A 354 -3.40 16.74 -23.39
CA TYR A 354 -3.67 17.51 -22.18
C TYR A 354 -3.67 18.98 -22.55
N ALA A 355 -4.85 19.53 -22.78
CA ALA A 355 -5.08 20.97 -22.86
C ALA A 355 -5.49 21.45 -21.47
N GLY A 356 -4.51 21.83 -20.63
CA GLY A 356 -4.78 22.36 -19.29
C GLY A 356 -3.57 22.30 -18.36
N LEU A 357 -3.69 22.98 -17.22
CA LEU A 357 -2.75 22.88 -16.11
C LEU A 357 -2.96 21.55 -15.39
N SER A 358 -1.87 20.87 -14.98
CA SER A 358 -2.00 19.70 -14.12
C SER A 358 -2.43 20.11 -12.71
N LYS A 359 -2.97 19.17 -11.91
CA LYS A 359 -3.28 19.40 -10.49
C LYS A 359 -2.08 20.03 -9.75
N HIS A 360 -0.86 19.56 -10.05
CA HIS A 360 0.36 20.10 -9.44
C HIS A 360 0.70 21.51 -9.94
N ASP A 361 0.48 21.82 -11.21
CA ASP A 361 0.71 23.18 -11.73
C ASP A 361 -0.27 24.18 -11.09
N VAL A 362 -1.54 23.78 -10.92
CA VAL A 362 -2.55 24.59 -10.23
C VAL A 362 -2.21 24.76 -8.75
N GLN A 363 -1.80 23.68 -8.06
CA GLN A 363 -1.33 23.76 -6.67
C GLN A 363 -0.12 24.67 -6.51
N LEU A 364 0.82 24.66 -7.46
CA LEU A 364 1.98 25.53 -7.47
C LEU A 364 1.58 27.00 -7.61
N GLN A 365 0.65 27.30 -8.51
CA GLN A 365 0.12 28.66 -8.68
C GLN A 365 -0.53 29.17 -7.39
N PHE A 366 -1.44 28.40 -6.78
CA PHE A 366 -2.06 28.79 -5.52
C PHE A 366 -1.04 28.94 -4.38
N SER A 367 -0.04 28.06 -4.30
CA SER A 367 1.02 28.18 -3.28
C SER A 367 1.85 29.45 -3.46
N GLN A 368 2.10 29.88 -4.70
CA GLN A 368 2.81 31.13 -5.01
C GLN A 368 1.96 32.35 -4.65
N GLU A 369 0.65 32.33 -4.91
CA GLU A 369 -0.29 33.38 -4.54
C GLU A 369 -0.39 33.52 -3.01
N GLU A 370 -0.57 32.41 -2.29
CA GLU A 370 -0.63 32.39 -0.82
C GLU A 370 0.68 32.89 -0.19
N ALA A 371 1.85 32.53 -0.76
CA ALA A 371 3.13 33.05 -0.32
C ALA A 371 3.24 34.58 -0.53
N ALA A 372 2.70 35.10 -1.63
CA ALA A 372 2.65 36.53 -1.89
C ALA A 372 1.70 37.27 -0.93
N GLU A 373 0.55 36.67 -0.56
CA GLU A 373 -0.38 37.22 0.43
C GLU A 373 0.20 37.22 1.86
N ALA A 374 0.88 36.13 2.25
CA ALA A 374 1.60 36.05 3.51
C ALA A 374 2.69 37.13 3.60
N SER A 375 3.40 37.40 2.50
CA SER A 375 4.39 38.47 2.39
C SER A 375 3.77 39.87 2.55
N ARG A 376 2.48 40.04 2.22
CA ARG A 376 1.71 41.27 2.43
C ARG A 376 1.07 41.36 3.82
N GLY A 377 1.29 40.37 4.68
CA GLY A 377 0.79 40.35 6.06
C GLY A 377 -0.67 39.92 6.22
N VAL A 378 -1.25 39.24 5.22
CA VAL A 378 -2.59 38.66 5.36
C VAL A 378 -2.53 37.46 6.33
N PRO A 379 -3.30 37.45 7.43
CA PRO A 379 -3.26 36.37 8.41
C PRO A 379 -3.98 35.11 7.91
N SER A 380 -3.36 33.94 8.08
CA SER A 380 -4.00 32.66 7.78
C SER A 380 -5.07 32.30 8.82
N LEU A 381 -6.19 31.79 8.33
CA LEU A 381 -7.33 31.33 9.16
C LEU A 381 -7.03 30.01 9.88
N HIS A 382 -6.23 29.12 9.28
CA HIS A 382 -5.88 27.79 9.78
C HIS A 382 -4.40 27.45 9.47
N ASN A 383 -3.90 26.32 10.01
CA ASN A 383 -2.53 25.84 9.71
C ASN A 383 -2.40 25.22 8.31
N VAL A 384 -3.53 24.86 7.70
CA VAL A 384 -3.67 24.46 6.29
C VAL A 384 -4.26 25.64 5.54
N THR A 385 -3.80 25.95 4.33
CA THR A 385 -4.32 27.07 3.54
C THR A 385 -5.63 26.71 2.83
N GLN A 386 -6.31 27.69 2.19
CA GLN A 386 -7.56 27.42 1.48
C GLN A 386 -7.36 26.46 0.29
N SER A 387 -6.30 26.66 -0.49
CA SER A 387 -5.97 25.75 -1.59
C SER A 387 -5.55 24.37 -1.09
N GLY A 388 -4.80 24.33 0.02
CA GLY A 388 -4.43 23.09 0.72
C GLY A 388 -5.65 22.30 1.20
N PHE A 389 -6.65 22.99 1.77
CA PHE A 389 -7.90 22.38 2.19
C PHE A 389 -8.64 21.73 1.01
N ILE A 390 -8.81 22.44 -0.11
CA ILE A 390 -9.47 21.90 -1.31
C ILE A 390 -8.72 20.69 -1.87
N ALA A 391 -7.38 20.75 -1.93
CA ALA A 391 -6.56 19.62 -2.36
C ALA A 391 -6.77 18.40 -1.46
N GLU A 392 -6.85 18.62 -0.15
CA GLU A 392 -7.03 17.57 0.84
C GLU A 392 -8.43 16.96 0.78
N VAL A 393 -9.49 17.76 0.55
CA VAL A 393 -10.85 17.24 0.34
C VAL A 393 -10.89 16.30 -0.87
N LEU A 394 -10.28 16.70 -1.99
CA LEU A 394 -10.22 15.89 -3.22
C LEU A 394 -9.42 14.60 -3.00
N ASP A 395 -8.33 14.65 -2.23
CA ASP A 395 -7.54 13.46 -1.90
C ASP A 395 -8.35 12.46 -1.05
N ILE A 396 -9.18 12.96 -0.12
CA ILE A 396 -10.05 12.12 0.71
C ILE A 396 -11.18 11.50 -0.13
N GLU A 397 -11.76 12.24 -1.06
CA GLU A 397 -12.76 11.71 -2.00
C GLU A 397 -12.16 10.60 -2.88
N GLU A 398 -10.95 10.80 -3.41
CA GLU A 398 -10.25 9.78 -4.18
C GLU A 398 -9.95 8.52 -3.32
N GLN A 399 -9.56 8.72 -2.05
CA GLN A 399 -9.36 7.61 -1.10
C GLN A 399 -10.66 6.85 -0.82
N GLN A 400 -11.79 7.54 -0.68
CA GLN A 400 -13.11 6.93 -0.48
C GLN A 400 -13.49 6.06 -1.68
N LEU A 401 -13.36 6.58 -2.91
CA LEU A 401 -13.64 5.85 -4.15
C LEU A 401 -12.76 4.59 -4.30
N LYS A 402 -11.45 4.72 -4.04
CA LYS A 402 -10.51 3.59 -4.10
C LYS A 402 -10.86 2.52 -3.07
N THR A 403 -11.17 2.91 -1.84
CA THR A 403 -11.55 1.99 -0.76
C THR A 403 -12.85 1.27 -1.11
N CYS A 404 -13.86 1.98 -1.63
CA CYS A 404 -15.10 1.40 -2.13
C CYS A 404 -14.87 0.37 -3.24
N ALA A 405 -14.00 0.68 -4.21
CA ALA A 405 -13.68 -0.23 -5.31
C ALA A 405 -13.00 -1.51 -4.81
N ILE A 406 -12.04 -1.39 -3.88
CA ILE A 406 -11.32 -2.54 -3.30
C ILE A 406 -12.27 -3.42 -2.50
N ILE A 407 -13.13 -2.83 -1.66
CA ILE A 407 -14.13 -3.58 -0.87
C ILE A 407 -15.14 -4.29 -1.79
N ARG A 408 -15.54 -3.69 -2.91
CA ARG A 408 -16.43 -4.33 -3.90
C ARG A 408 -15.78 -5.52 -4.61
N GLN A 409 -14.47 -5.49 -4.81
CA GLN A 409 -13.74 -6.55 -5.51
C GLN A 409 -13.27 -7.69 -4.60
N LYS A 410 -12.93 -7.39 -3.34
CA LYS A 410 -12.46 -8.38 -2.37
C LYS A 410 -13.63 -8.88 -1.52
N THR A 411 -14.02 -10.15 -1.68
CA THR A 411 -14.74 -10.88 -0.64
C THR A 411 -13.76 -11.16 0.50
N ALA A 412 -14.10 -10.81 1.74
CA ALA A 412 -13.24 -11.01 2.90
C ALA A 412 -13.20 -12.49 3.29
N GLU A 413 -12.58 -13.33 2.46
CA GLU A 413 -12.53 -14.79 2.63
C GLU A 413 -11.34 -15.22 3.50
N THR A 414 -10.32 -14.38 3.64
CA THR A 414 -9.12 -14.67 4.44
C THR A 414 -8.84 -13.59 5.50
N ALA A 415 -8.23 -13.98 6.62
CA ALA A 415 -7.87 -13.06 7.71
C ALA A 415 -6.94 -11.93 7.27
N VAL A 416 -6.05 -12.18 6.30
CA VAL A 416 -5.17 -11.15 5.73
C VAL A 416 -5.98 -10.11 4.96
N GLN A 417 -6.91 -10.53 4.11
CA GLN A 417 -7.79 -9.61 3.38
C GLN A 417 -8.71 -8.82 4.32
N ALA A 418 -9.19 -9.45 5.40
CA ALA A 418 -9.99 -8.78 6.42
C ALA A 418 -9.20 -7.69 7.16
N SER A 419 -7.93 -7.96 7.52
CA SER A 419 -7.04 -6.97 8.14
C SER A 419 -6.76 -5.79 7.22
N GLU A 420 -6.46 -6.04 5.94
CA GLU A 420 -6.23 -4.98 4.94
C GLU A 420 -7.47 -4.08 4.77
N ILE A 421 -8.67 -4.67 4.72
CA ILE A 421 -9.92 -3.91 4.62
C ILE A 421 -10.14 -3.07 5.88
N LEU A 422 -9.84 -3.60 7.07
CA LEU A 422 -9.94 -2.88 8.33
C LEU A 422 -8.99 -1.68 8.38
N GLU A 423 -7.73 -1.85 7.99
CA GLU A 423 -6.75 -0.76 7.93
C GLU A 423 -7.19 0.37 6.99
N LEU A 424 -7.72 0.02 5.81
CA LEU A 424 -8.25 0.99 4.85
C LEU A 424 -9.43 1.78 5.43
N ARG A 425 -10.34 1.10 6.13
CA ARG A 425 -11.49 1.75 6.80
C ARG A 425 -11.02 2.70 7.90
N THR A 426 -10.13 2.28 8.78
CA THR A 426 -9.60 3.11 9.87
C THR A 426 -8.91 4.37 9.34
N LYS A 427 -8.11 4.22 8.28
CA LYS A 427 -7.43 5.37 7.65
C LYS A 427 -8.41 6.38 7.04
N LEU A 428 -9.48 5.90 6.41
CA LEU A 428 -10.52 6.76 5.87
C LEU A 428 -11.26 7.51 6.99
N THR A 429 -11.61 6.83 8.08
CA THR A 429 -12.26 7.44 9.25
C THR A 429 -11.42 8.57 9.85
N TRP A 430 -10.11 8.36 10.04
CA TRP A 430 -9.23 9.41 10.54
C TRP A 430 -9.11 10.60 9.60
N SER A 431 -9.09 10.34 8.28
CA SER A 431 -9.02 11.40 7.27
C SER A 431 -10.31 12.23 7.24
N LEU A 432 -11.48 11.58 7.37
CA LEU A 432 -12.77 12.26 7.50
C LEU A 432 -12.86 13.08 8.79
N GLY A 433 -12.36 12.57 9.92
CA GLY A 433 -12.29 13.33 11.17
C GLY A 433 -11.48 14.63 11.04
N ARG A 434 -10.33 14.56 10.36
CA ARG A 434 -9.51 15.75 10.06
C ARG A 434 -10.22 16.71 9.11
N LEU A 435 -10.94 16.20 8.12
CA LEU A 435 -11.73 17.00 7.19
C LEU A 435 -12.80 17.83 7.91
N TYR A 436 -13.53 17.25 8.86
CA TYR A 436 -14.58 17.98 9.58
C TYR A 436 -14.05 19.17 10.37
N ILE A 437 -12.86 19.05 10.97
CA ILE A 437 -12.19 20.16 11.66
C ILE A 437 -11.89 21.30 10.69
N MET A 438 -11.40 20.98 9.49
CA MET A 438 -11.11 21.99 8.47
C MET A 438 -12.38 22.59 7.85
N GLN A 439 -13.42 21.78 7.62
CA GLN A 439 -14.72 22.24 7.15
C GLN A 439 -15.36 23.22 8.15
N ALA A 440 -15.16 23.06 9.46
CA ALA A 440 -15.65 24.02 10.45
C ALA A 440 -15.05 25.43 10.28
N VAL A 441 -13.83 25.52 9.72
CA VAL A 441 -13.14 26.79 9.48
C VAL A 441 -13.47 27.35 8.10
N TYR A 442 -13.39 26.52 7.06
CA TYR A 442 -13.49 26.96 5.67
C TYR A 442 -14.91 26.87 5.07
N LEU A 443 -15.75 25.96 5.55
CA LEU A 443 -17.09 25.67 5.02
C LEU A 443 -18.09 25.33 6.14
N PRO A 444 -18.30 26.21 7.14
CA PRO A 444 -19.16 25.92 8.28
C PRO A 444 -20.59 25.59 7.87
N MET A 445 -21.07 26.20 6.77
CA MET A 445 -22.40 25.94 6.21
C MET A 445 -22.60 24.50 5.73
N VAL A 446 -21.54 23.82 5.28
CA VAL A 446 -21.59 22.40 4.89
C VAL A 446 -21.91 21.55 6.12
N LEU A 447 -21.33 21.85 7.27
CA LEU A 447 -21.61 21.12 8.51
C LEU A 447 -23.05 21.36 9.00
N THR A 448 -23.59 22.57 8.80
CA THR A 448 -24.98 22.89 9.14
C THR A 448 -25.97 22.21 8.20
N SER A 449 -25.67 22.15 6.91
CA SER A 449 -26.54 21.53 5.90
C SER A 449 -26.44 20.00 5.85
N LEU A 450 -25.31 19.42 6.25
CA LEU A 450 -25.16 17.98 6.52
C LEU A 450 -25.66 17.57 7.92
N GLY A 451 -26.39 18.45 8.61
CA GLY A 451 -26.77 18.41 10.02
C GLY A 451 -26.85 17.02 10.68
N GLN A 452 -26.19 16.88 11.83
CA GLN A 452 -26.45 15.85 12.85
C GLN A 452 -26.65 14.40 12.36
N ARG A 453 -25.95 13.96 11.31
CA ARG A 453 -25.63 12.52 11.24
C ARG A 453 -24.48 12.25 12.19
N ALA A 454 -24.82 12.02 13.47
CA ALA A 454 -24.02 11.08 14.24
C ALA A 454 -23.90 9.85 13.34
N VAL A 455 -22.67 9.48 12.97
CA VAL A 455 -22.42 8.20 12.30
C VAL A 455 -23.07 7.17 13.23
N PRO A 456 -24.18 6.51 12.83
CA PRO A 456 -24.76 5.49 13.69
C PRO A 456 -23.67 4.46 13.93
N ASP A 457 -23.49 4.01 15.18
CA ASP A 457 -22.60 2.90 15.47
C ASP A 457 -22.96 1.74 14.53
N GLY A 458 -22.08 1.47 13.55
CA GLY A 458 -22.29 0.43 12.53
C GLY A 458 -22.48 0.88 11.07
N GLU A 459 -22.61 2.17 10.73
CA GLU A 459 -22.54 2.57 9.31
C GLU A 459 -21.10 2.63 8.81
N GLU A 460 -20.80 1.85 7.76
CA GLU A 460 -19.47 1.83 7.15
C GLU A 460 -19.09 3.22 6.60
N ALA A 461 -17.91 3.74 6.97
CA ALA A 461 -17.29 5.00 6.52
C ALA A 461 -17.29 5.26 4.98
N LYS A 462 -17.66 4.24 4.20
CA LYS A 462 -17.85 4.27 2.74
C LYS A 462 -19.09 5.06 2.27
N MET A 463 -20.05 5.35 3.14
CA MET A 463 -21.33 6.01 2.79
C MET A 463 -21.42 7.48 3.21
N VAL A 464 -20.40 8.00 3.89
CA VAL A 464 -20.42 9.37 4.42
C VAL A 464 -20.19 10.38 3.29
N PRO A 465 -21.15 11.27 2.98
CA PRO A 465 -20.99 12.25 1.91
C PRO A 465 -19.95 13.30 2.28
N ILE A 466 -18.96 13.48 1.41
CA ILE A 466 -17.96 14.56 1.51
C ILE A 466 -18.60 15.83 0.93
N GLY A 467 -18.93 16.79 1.79
CA GLY A 467 -19.49 18.07 1.34
C GLY A 467 -18.41 18.98 0.74
N LEU A 468 -18.51 19.22 -0.57
CA LEU A 468 -17.71 20.21 -1.31
C LEU A 468 -18.49 21.53 -1.47
N PRO A 469 -17.83 22.67 -1.72
CA PRO A 469 -18.54 23.92 -2.05
C PRO A 469 -19.54 23.74 -3.20
N SER A 470 -19.18 22.93 -4.20
CA SER A 470 -20.04 22.58 -5.35
C SER A 470 -21.29 21.76 -4.98
N SER A 471 -21.31 21.13 -3.81
CA SER A 471 -22.45 20.34 -3.32
C SER A 471 -23.50 21.17 -2.59
N LEU A 472 -23.20 22.44 -2.31
CA LEU A 472 -24.14 23.40 -1.71
C LEU A 472 -25.10 23.97 -2.76
N SER A 473 -26.29 24.40 -2.34
CA SER A 473 -27.19 25.19 -3.20
C SER A 473 -26.54 26.53 -3.58
N LEU A 474 -26.96 27.14 -4.70
CA LEU A 474 -26.43 28.43 -5.16
C LEU A 474 -26.54 29.53 -4.09
N ASP A 475 -27.62 29.52 -3.30
CA ASP A 475 -27.82 30.46 -2.19
C ASP A 475 -26.84 30.22 -1.03
N ALA A 476 -26.53 28.96 -0.73
CA ALA A 476 -25.55 28.57 0.28
C ALA A 476 -24.09 28.82 -0.20
N GLN A 477 -23.83 28.73 -1.50
CA GLN A 477 -22.53 29.10 -2.08
C GLN A 477 -22.28 30.61 -1.99
N ALA A 478 -23.31 31.44 -2.22
CA ALA A 478 -23.20 32.90 -2.10
C ALA A 478 -22.90 33.37 -0.65
N LEU A 479 -23.35 32.60 0.35
CA LEU A 479 -23.03 32.83 1.77
C LEU A 479 -21.58 32.45 2.13
N CYS A 480 -20.94 31.55 1.38
CA CYS A 480 -19.52 31.23 1.52
C CYS A 480 -18.60 32.31 0.90
N ASP A 481 -19.11 33.08 -0.06
CA ASP A 481 -18.34 34.08 -0.84
C ASP A 481 -18.31 35.48 -0.17
N GLN A 482 -19.25 35.74 0.74
CA GLN A 482 -19.12 36.87 1.64
C GLN A 482 -17.97 36.59 2.59
N ARG A 483 -16.89 37.38 2.51
CA ARG A 483 -15.95 37.57 3.62
C ARG A 483 -16.79 37.90 4.85
N LEU A 484 -17.15 36.87 5.61
CA LEU A 484 -18.03 36.99 6.75
C LEU A 484 -17.38 37.97 7.71
N ASP A 485 -18.00 39.13 7.83
CA ASP A 485 -17.67 40.13 8.83
C ASP A 485 -17.94 39.48 10.19
N TRP A 486 -16.90 38.90 10.79
CA TRP A 486 -17.00 38.08 11.98
C TRP A 486 -17.33 38.97 13.19
N ASN A 487 -18.62 39.13 13.45
CA ASN A 487 -19.10 39.48 14.78
C ASN A 487 -18.74 38.34 15.74
N ALA A 488 -17.68 38.53 16.51
CA ALA A 488 -17.07 37.59 17.46
C ALA A 488 -17.97 37.12 18.63
N ARG A 489 -19.28 37.40 18.59
CA ARG A 489 -20.18 37.19 19.74
C ARG A 489 -20.94 35.86 19.75
N HIS A 490 -20.91 35.09 18.66
CA HIS A 490 -21.67 33.83 18.56
C HIS A 490 -20.88 32.65 17.98
N GLN A 491 -19.54 32.66 18.12
CA GLN A 491 -18.74 31.51 17.73
C GLN A 491 -18.75 30.44 18.82
N ALA A 492 -18.98 29.20 18.42
CA ALA A 492 -18.79 28.05 19.29
C ALA A 492 -17.32 27.97 19.75
N ALA A 493 -17.14 27.58 21.01
CA ALA A 493 -15.89 27.67 21.77
C ALA A 493 -14.67 27.06 21.04
N ASN A 494 -13.89 27.91 20.39
CA ASN A 494 -12.58 27.59 19.85
C ASN A 494 -11.48 28.18 20.74
N THR A 495 -10.52 27.34 21.14
CA THR A 495 -9.48 27.60 22.16
C THR A 495 -8.66 28.88 21.87
N ARG A 496 -8.53 29.27 20.60
CA ARG A 496 -7.79 30.46 20.18
C ARG A 496 -8.49 31.77 20.59
N THR A 497 -9.81 31.83 20.52
CA THR A 497 -10.60 33.00 20.92
C THR A 497 -10.58 33.15 22.45
N GLN A 498 -10.68 32.03 23.18
CA GLN A 498 -10.48 32.00 24.63
C GLN A 498 -9.08 32.46 25.04
N MET A 499 -8.01 32.00 24.37
CA MET A 499 -6.65 32.49 24.64
C MET A 499 -6.50 34.00 24.39
N LEU A 500 -7.24 34.56 23.43
CA LEU A 500 -7.21 35.98 23.11
C LEU A 500 -8.00 36.81 24.12
N ILE A 501 -9.15 36.32 24.55
CA ILE A 501 -9.95 36.87 25.66
C ILE A 501 -9.14 36.81 26.95
N GLN A 502 -8.60 35.65 27.32
CA GLN A 502 -7.77 35.44 28.51
C GLN A 502 -6.54 36.37 28.50
N ARG A 503 -5.83 36.46 27.38
CA ARG A 503 -4.68 37.38 27.26
C ARG A 503 -5.09 38.84 27.45
N ASN A 504 -6.30 39.24 27.03
CA ASN A 504 -6.81 40.58 27.26
C ASN A 504 -7.26 40.78 28.72
N GLU A 505 -7.86 39.78 29.34
CA GLU A 505 -8.20 39.79 30.77
C GLU A 505 -6.95 39.86 31.66
N ASP A 506 -5.90 39.09 31.35
CA ASP A 506 -4.61 39.15 32.05
C ASP A 506 -3.99 40.55 31.96
N LYS A 507 -4.12 41.22 30.80
CA LYS A 507 -3.67 42.60 30.61
C LYS A 507 -4.51 43.57 31.42
N ILE A 508 -5.83 43.42 31.47
CA ILE A 508 -6.73 44.25 32.28
C ILE A 508 -6.36 44.08 33.76
N ALA A 509 -6.23 42.85 34.25
CA ALA A 509 -5.83 42.54 35.61
C ALA A 509 -4.45 43.14 35.97
N LEU A 510 -3.49 43.10 35.05
CA LEU A 510 -2.20 43.74 35.25
C LEU A 510 -2.30 45.26 35.37
N GLN A 511 -3.15 45.91 34.57
CA GLN A 511 -3.35 47.37 34.63
C GLN A 511 -4.10 47.78 35.90
N VAL A 512 -5.09 47.00 36.33
CA VAL A 512 -5.81 47.19 37.60
C VAL A 512 -4.82 47.15 38.76
N ARG A 513 -3.96 46.13 38.83
CA ARG A 513 -2.91 46.03 39.86
C ARG A 513 -1.93 47.20 39.81
N LYS A 514 -1.52 47.64 38.62
CA LYS A 514 -0.66 48.82 38.43
C LYS A 514 -1.30 50.11 38.90
N TYR A 515 -2.61 50.24 38.83
CA TYR A 515 -3.34 51.41 39.33
C TYR A 515 -3.56 51.35 40.85
N GLN A 516 -3.96 50.18 41.36
CA GLN A 516 -4.27 49.99 42.77
C GLN A 516 -3.02 50.00 43.67
N ALA A 517 -1.87 49.49 43.21
CA ALA A 517 -0.66 49.45 44.05
C ALA A 517 -0.13 50.86 44.46
N PRO A 518 0.01 51.85 43.53
CA PRO A 518 0.32 53.23 43.90
C PRO A 518 -0.77 53.89 44.73
N TRP A 519 -2.05 53.60 44.46
CA TRP A 519 -3.16 54.16 45.24
C TRP A 519 -3.10 53.70 46.71
N THR A 520 -2.84 52.41 46.95
CA THR A 520 -2.64 51.86 48.30
C THR A 520 -1.41 52.46 48.98
N ALA A 521 -0.31 52.68 48.25
CA ALA A 521 0.87 53.35 48.78
C ALA A 521 0.58 54.82 49.17
N LEU A 522 -0.19 55.55 48.36
CA LEU A 522 -0.64 56.90 48.67
C LEU A 522 -1.55 56.94 49.90
N LYS A 523 -2.43 55.95 50.06
CA LYS A 523 -3.26 55.79 51.25
C LYS A 523 -2.43 55.56 52.51
N MET A 524 -1.37 54.76 52.42
CA MET A 524 -0.44 54.56 53.54
C MET A 524 0.31 55.85 53.90
N LEU A 525 0.77 56.63 52.91
CA LEU A 525 1.43 57.92 53.15
C LEU A 525 0.49 59.00 53.70
N ALA A 526 -0.81 58.91 53.39
CA ALA A 526 -1.84 59.79 53.93
C ALA A 526 -2.37 59.36 55.32
N ASN A 527 -1.71 58.39 55.98
CA ASN A 527 -2.14 57.78 57.25
C ASN A 527 -3.59 57.27 57.21
N GLY A 528 -4.02 56.75 56.06
CA GLY A 528 -5.36 56.19 55.87
C GLY A 528 -6.46 57.19 55.53
N ASP A 529 -6.17 58.49 55.44
CA ASP A 529 -7.15 59.53 55.09
C ASP A 529 -7.34 59.64 53.57
N GLU A 530 -8.37 58.97 53.06
CA GLU A 530 -8.69 58.88 51.62
C GLU A 530 -9.07 60.24 51.00
N SER A 531 -9.54 61.20 51.81
CA SER A 531 -9.94 62.53 51.34
C SER A 531 -8.78 63.38 50.81
N LYS A 532 -7.54 62.99 51.13
CA LYS A 532 -6.31 63.64 50.68
C LYS A 532 -5.75 63.04 49.39
N ILE A 533 -6.32 61.94 48.90
CA ILE A 533 -5.89 61.26 47.67
C ILE A 533 -6.72 61.80 46.50
N LYS A 534 -6.06 62.48 45.55
CA LYS A 534 -6.75 63.09 44.40
C LYS A 534 -7.21 62.07 43.35
N TRP A 535 -6.76 60.82 43.43
CA TRP A 535 -7.09 59.74 42.49
C TRP A 535 -8.26 58.92 43.04
N CYS A 536 -9.26 58.66 42.20
CA CYS A 536 -10.39 57.80 42.56
C CYS A 536 -9.91 56.36 42.81
N LEU A 537 -10.49 55.69 43.80
CA LEU A 537 -10.30 54.25 43.99
C LEU A 537 -10.98 53.53 42.82
N LEU A 538 -10.26 52.60 42.19
CA LEU A 538 -10.81 51.76 41.13
C LEU A 538 -11.52 50.57 41.77
N HIS A 539 -12.86 50.57 41.72
CA HIS A 539 -13.70 49.50 42.24
C HIS A 539 -13.90 48.40 41.19
N GLN A 540 -14.32 47.22 41.61
CA GLN A 540 -14.53 46.08 40.71
C GLN A 540 -15.62 46.37 39.67
N GLU A 541 -16.64 47.13 40.05
CA GLU A 541 -17.74 47.58 39.18
C GLU A 541 -17.30 48.56 38.07
N ASP A 542 -16.16 49.24 38.26
CA ASP A 542 -15.58 50.13 37.24
C ASP A 542 -14.84 49.35 36.14
N ILE A 543 -14.60 48.05 36.34
CA ILE A 543 -13.85 47.18 35.43
C ILE A 543 -14.80 46.50 34.45
N ARG A 544 -14.73 46.89 33.17
CA ARG A 544 -15.50 46.25 32.10
C ARG A 544 -14.74 45.05 31.53
N CYS A 545 -15.04 43.84 32.04
CA CYS A 545 -14.54 42.59 31.50
C CYS A 545 -15.32 42.17 30.22
N MET A 546 -14.80 41.18 29.48
CA MET A 546 -15.42 40.65 28.25
C MET A 546 -16.37 39.47 28.49
N GLU A 547 -16.68 39.13 29.74
CA GLU A 547 -17.53 37.98 30.10
C GLU A 547 -19.04 38.23 29.90
N ASP A 548 -19.78 37.17 29.56
CA ASP A 548 -21.23 37.16 29.32
C ASP A 548 -22.01 36.86 30.64
N PRO A 549 -23.05 37.63 31.01
CA PRO A 549 -23.89 37.35 32.19
C PRO A 549 -24.45 35.92 32.28
N ASP A 550 -24.66 35.24 31.14
CA ASP A 550 -25.14 33.86 31.12
C ASP A 550 -24.03 32.84 31.47
N MET A 551 -22.77 33.21 31.28
CA MET A 551 -21.64 32.38 31.71
C MET A 551 -21.43 32.42 33.21
N THR A 552 -21.74 33.54 33.87
CA THR A 552 -21.70 33.68 35.34
C THR A 552 -22.73 32.76 36.00
N LYS A 553 -23.96 32.73 35.47
CA LYS A 553 -25.02 31.80 35.93
C LYS A 553 -24.65 30.33 35.70
N LYS A 554 -23.98 30.02 34.59
CA LYS A 554 -23.44 28.67 34.34
C LYS A 554 -22.34 28.33 35.36
N LYS A 555 -21.39 29.22 35.65
CA LYS A 555 -20.34 28.99 36.66
C LYS A 555 -20.96 28.68 38.04
N GLU A 556 -22.00 29.41 38.46
CA GLU A 556 -22.72 29.18 39.71
C GLU A 556 -23.52 27.87 39.73
N SER A 557 -24.15 27.49 38.61
CA SER A 557 -24.82 26.19 38.47
C SER A 557 -23.83 25.02 38.51
N TRP A 558 -22.67 25.18 37.88
CA TRP A 558 -21.62 24.16 37.85
C TRP A 558 -20.90 24.01 39.20
N ALA A 559 -20.70 25.11 39.94
CA ALA A 559 -20.18 25.05 41.31
C ALA A 559 -21.10 24.22 42.24
N ARG A 560 -22.42 24.34 42.07
CA ARG A 560 -23.41 23.50 42.79
C ARG A 560 -23.28 22.03 42.45
N VAL A 561 -23.17 21.68 41.17
CA VAL A 561 -22.98 20.29 40.72
C VAL A 561 -21.68 19.70 41.29
N CYS A 562 -20.60 20.47 41.30
CA CYS A 562 -19.32 20.03 41.87
C CYS A 562 -19.40 19.79 43.38
N ALA A 563 -20.11 20.65 44.12
CA ALA A 563 -20.34 20.47 45.55
C ALA A 563 -21.15 19.20 45.86
N VAL A 564 -22.17 18.90 45.06
CA VAL A 564 -22.98 17.67 45.18
C VAL A 564 -22.12 16.44 44.89
N GLY A 565 -21.33 16.45 43.81
CA GLY A 565 -20.43 15.35 43.45
C GLY A 565 -19.41 15.03 44.55
N ARG A 566 -18.81 16.07 45.15
CA ARG A 566 -17.89 15.90 46.29
C ARG A 566 -18.57 15.26 47.49
N ARG A 567 -19.72 15.78 47.91
CA ARG A 567 -20.46 15.26 49.08
C ARG A 567 -20.90 13.82 48.85
N SER A 568 -21.30 13.45 47.63
CA SER A 568 -21.64 12.08 47.26
C SER A 568 -20.43 11.12 47.42
N LEU A 569 -19.26 11.50 46.92
CA LEU A 569 -18.04 10.70 47.06
C LEU A 569 -17.62 10.54 48.53
N GLN A 570 -17.70 11.62 49.32
CA GLN A 570 -17.45 11.56 50.76
C GLN A 570 -18.45 10.66 51.49
N HIS A 571 -19.74 10.72 51.14
CA HIS A 571 -20.77 9.86 51.72
C HIS A 571 -20.50 8.37 51.42
N ARG A 572 -20.10 8.04 50.19
CA ARG A 572 -19.71 6.67 49.82
C ARG A 572 -18.45 6.21 50.56
N GLY A 573 -17.48 7.09 50.79
CA GLY A 573 -16.32 6.83 51.64
C GLY A 573 -16.74 6.43 53.06
N GLN A 574 -17.65 7.20 53.67
CA GLN A 574 -18.19 6.91 55.00
C GLN A 574 -18.95 5.57 55.06
N GLN A 575 -19.63 5.18 53.98
CA GLN A 575 -20.29 3.87 53.90
C GLN A 575 -19.26 2.72 53.94
N TRP A 576 -18.13 2.85 53.23
CA TRP A 576 -17.05 1.87 53.28
C TRP A 576 -16.40 1.78 54.69
N GLU A 577 -16.24 2.90 55.40
CA GLU A 577 -15.76 2.90 56.79
C GLU A 577 -16.74 2.20 57.76
N LYS A 578 -18.05 2.40 57.56
CA LYS A 578 -19.09 1.68 58.31
C LYS A 578 -19.03 0.18 58.04
N GLN A 579 -18.79 -0.23 56.80
CA GLN A 579 -18.61 -1.64 56.46
C GLN A 579 -17.34 -2.21 57.11
N ALA A 580 -16.25 -1.44 57.19
CA ALA A 580 -15.00 -1.83 57.83
C ALA A 580 -15.14 -2.12 59.33
N THR A 581 -16.08 -1.45 60.00
CA THR A 581 -16.36 -1.59 61.44
C THR A 581 -17.46 -2.61 61.76
N THR A 582 -18.11 -3.20 60.75
CA THR A 582 -19.14 -4.20 60.95
C THR A 582 -18.52 -5.57 61.26
N VAL A 583 -18.82 -6.13 62.44
CA VAL A 583 -18.20 -7.37 62.92
C VAL A 583 -18.72 -8.59 62.15
N HIS A 584 -17.86 -9.21 61.33
CA HIS A 584 -18.17 -10.50 60.69
C HIS A 584 -17.96 -11.66 61.68
N HIS A 585 -19.02 -12.02 62.41
CA HIS A 585 -18.98 -13.00 63.52
C HIS A 585 -18.62 -14.46 63.14
N GLN A 586 -18.23 -14.78 61.90
CA GLN A 586 -17.99 -16.17 61.46
C GLN A 586 -16.76 -16.38 60.55
N SER A 587 -15.80 -15.45 60.54
CA SER A 587 -14.69 -15.47 59.57
C SER A 587 -13.32 -15.54 60.26
N ARG A 588 -12.34 -16.22 59.63
CA ARG A 588 -10.95 -16.29 60.13
C ARG A 588 -10.36 -14.89 60.32
N PRO A 589 -9.58 -14.63 61.40
CA PRO A 589 -9.06 -13.30 61.72
C PRO A 589 -8.27 -12.63 60.58
N ASP A 590 -7.50 -13.43 59.83
CA ASP A 590 -6.69 -12.91 58.72
C ASP A 590 -7.56 -12.41 57.56
N TYR A 591 -8.72 -13.04 57.35
CA TYR A 591 -9.67 -12.66 56.31
C TYR A 591 -10.48 -11.43 56.71
N THR A 592 -10.90 -11.33 57.97
CA THR A 592 -11.56 -10.12 58.49
C THR A 592 -10.62 -8.93 58.47
N ASN A 593 -9.35 -9.12 58.84
CA ASN A 593 -8.35 -8.05 58.79
C ASN A 593 -8.10 -7.59 57.35
N GLY A 594 -8.06 -8.51 56.38
CA GLY A 594 -7.94 -8.19 54.96
C GLY A 594 -9.14 -7.41 54.42
N LEU A 595 -10.37 -7.82 54.77
CA LEU A 595 -11.59 -7.12 54.35
C LEU A 595 -11.71 -5.73 54.97
N THR A 596 -11.40 -5.59 56.26
CA THR A 596 -11.36 -4.29 56.94
C THR A 596 -10.30 -3.37 56.32
N ALA A 597 -9.10 -3.88 56.06
CA ALA A 597 -8.05 -3.11 55.39
C ALA A 597 -8.44 -2.69 53.96
N TYR A 598 -9.12 -3.58 53.22
CA TYR A 598 -9.64 -3.26 51.89
C TYR A 598 -10.71 -2.17 51.95
N ALA A 599 -11.67 -2.27 52.87
CA ALA A 599 -12.74 -1.29 53.03
C ALA A 599 -12.19 0.11 53.41
N TYR A 600 -11.22 0.19 54.33
CA TYR A 600 -10.54 1.46 54.61
C TYR A 600 -9.75 1.98 53.41
N SER A 601 -9.07 1.11 52.65
CA SER A 601 -8.37 1.51 51.44
C SER A 601 -9.31 2.06 50.37
N GLN A 602 -10.54 1.53 50.24
CA GLN A 602 -11.54 2.07 49.32
C GLN A 602 -12.10 3.41 49.79
N ALA A 603 -12.32 3.57 51.11
CA ALA A 603 -12.73 4.83 51.69
C ALA A 603 -11.69 5.94 51.46
N ASP A 604 -10.41 5.68 51.72
CA ASP A 604 -9.31 6.61 51.48
C ASP A 604 -9.23 7.04 50.02
N LEU A 605 -9.43 6.09 49.09
CA LEU A 605 -9.40 6.37 47.65
C LEU A 605 -10.56 7.27 47.23
N LEU A 606 -11.75 7.09 47.81
CA LEU A 606 -12.91 7.95 47.57
C LEU A 606 -12.74 9.35 48.16
N TYR A 607 -12.11 9.48 49.33
CA TYR A 607 -11.78 10.79 49.90
C TYR A 607 -10.73 11.53 49.07
N LEU A 608 -9.67 10.82 48.64
CA LEU A 608 -8.67 11.37 47.72
C LEU A 608 -9.29 11.80 46.38
N LEU A 609 -10.23 11.01 45.86
CA LEU A 609 -10.99 11.38 44.67
C LEU A 609 -11.86 12.62 44.93
N ALA A 610 -12.51 12.73 46.07
CA ALA A 610 -13.31 13.89 46.42
C ALA A 610 -12.46 15.18 46.51
N ASP A 611 -11.28 15.10 47.13
CA ASP A 611 -10.36 16.23 47.26
C ASP A 611 -9.67 16.57 45.93
N SER A 612 -9.32 15.56 45.12
CA SER A 612 -8.80 15.77 43.77
C SER A 612 -9.86 16.37 42.84
N PHE A 613 -11.11 15.94 42.98
CA PHE A 613 -12.25 16.48 42.23
C PHE A 613 -12.45 17.97 42.56
N GLU A 614 -12.38 18.34 43.85
CA GLU A 614 -12.38 19.76 44.25
C GLU A 614 -11.17 20.51 43.69
N ALA A 615 -9.94 20.02 43.88
CA ALA A 615 -8.72 20.72 43.49
C ALA A 615 -8.59 20.94 41.98
N ASN A 616 -9.00 19.98 41.17
CA ASN A 616 -8.93 20.07 39.71
C ASN A 616 -10.06 20.92 39.10
N TRP A 617 -11.18 21.10 39.81
CA TRP A 617 -12.33 21.86 39.28
C TRP A 617 -12.53 23.24 39.92
N THR A 618 -11.97 23.50 41.10
CA THR A 618 -11.90 24.86 41.71
C THR A 618 -10.75 25.70 41.14
N THR A 619 -9.77 25.09 40.46
CA THR A 619 -8.66 25.81 39.80
C THR A 619 -9.10 26.73 38.64
N ASN A 620 -10.38 26.72 38.27
CA ASN A 620 -10.99 27.63 37.28
C ASN A 620 -12.15 28.50 37.82
N ALA A 621 -12.34 28.60 39.13
CA ALA A 621 -13.35 29.48 39.72
C ALA A 621 -12.83 30.17 40.98
N SER A 622 -12.68 31.50 40.95
CA SER A 622 -12.61 32.31 42.17
C SER A 622 -13.98 32.28 42.84
N ILE A 623 -14.13 31.53 43.94
CA ILE A 623 -15.37 31.49 44.70
C ILE A 623 -15.36 32.61 45.75
N SER A 624 -16.43 33.42 45.78
CA SER A 624 -16.78 34.32 46.87
C SER A 624 -17.31 33.52 48.07
N GLU A 625 -16.92 33.90 49.28
CA GLU A 625 -17.20 33.20 50.56
C GLU A 625 -18.68 33.19 51.03
N ASP A 626 -19.67 33.46 50.17
CA ASP A 626 -21.07 33.69 50.59
C ASP A 626 -22.07 32.59 50.16
N ALA A 627 -21.65 31.33 50.03
CA ALA A 627 -22.54 30.23 49.63
C ALA A 627 -22.77 29.19 50.75
N ASP A 628 -23.13 29.66 51.95
CA ASP A 628 -23.49 28.79 53.09
C ASP A 628 -25.01 28.66 53.34
N ASP A 629 -25.88 29.29 52.54
CA ASP A 629 -27.35 29.21 52.70
C ASP A 629 -28.00 28.35 51.60
N VAL A 630 -27.77 27.04 51.64
CA VAL A 630 -28.62 26.08 50.92
C VAL A 630 -29.23 25.12 51.95
N ASP A 631 -30.56 25.11 52.00
CA ASP A 631 -31.36 24.33 52.95
C ASP A 631 -30.97 22.84 52.92
N LYS A 632 -30.55 22.33 54.08
CA LYS A 632 -30.03 20.96 54.24
C LYS A 632 -31.09 19.88 53.99
N GLU A 633 -32.38 20.22 54.09
CA GLU A 633 -33.48 19.28 53.88
C GLU A 633 -33.78 19.03 52.40
N ASP A 634 -33.75 20.07 51.56
CA ASP A 634 -33.98 19.93 50.10
C ASP A 634 -32.85 19.13 49.42
N LEU A 635 -31.61 19.29 49.90
CA LEU A 635 -30.46 18.57 49.35
C LEU A 635 -30.45 17.08 49.75
N GLN A 636 -30.96 16.74 50.93
CA GLN A 636 -31.07 15.33 51.35
C GLN A 636 -32.15 14.61 50.53
N ALA A 637 -33.24 15.28 50.19
CA ALA A 637 -34.29 14.75 49.33
C ALA A 637 -33.81 14.46 47.89
N GLU A 638 -32.95 15.32 47.31
CA GLU A 638 -32.35 15.08 45.99
C GLU A 638 -31.32 13.94 46.01
N ILE A 639 -30.57 13.77 47.10
CA ILE A 639 -29.64 12.64 47.27
C ILE A 639 -30.41 11.32 47.39
N ASP A 640 -31.47 11.30 48.20
CA ASP A 640 -32.29 10.10 48.40
C ASP A 640 -33.00 9.69 47.10
N SER A 641 -33.48 10.67 46.31
CA SER A 641 -34.07 10.44 44.98
C SER A 641 -33.08 9.82 43.98
N ALA A 642 -31.84 10.28 43.94
CA ALA A 642 -30.81 9.77 43.01
C ALA A 642 -30.34 8.35 43.37
N THR A 643 -30.48 7.95 44.64
CA THR A 643 -30.21 6.59 45.11
C THR A 643 -31.34 5.60 44.87
N VAL A 644 -32.61 6.04 44.90
CA VAL A 644 -33.78 5.18 44.63
C VAL A 644 -33.83 4.76 43.14
N GLU A 645 -33.45 5.65 42.21
CA GLU A 645 -33.35 5.31 40.79
C GLU A 645 -32.23 4.30 40.47
N ALA A 646 -31.25 4.12 41.37
CA ALA A 646 -30.16 3.16 41.21
C ALA A 646 -30.45 1.77 41.83
N GLU A 647 -31.50 1.65 42.67
CA GLU A 647 -31.90 0.39 43.30
C GLU A 647 -33.11 -0.29 42.62
N GLU A 648 -33.89 0.43 41.80
CA GLU A 648 -35.01 -0.16 41.02
C GLU A 648 -34.57 -0.84 39.71
N ASP A 649 -33.41 -0.51 39.16
CA ASP A 649 -32.80 -1.20 38.01
C ASP A 649 -31.91 -2.37 38.47
N GLY A 650 -32.52 -3.29 39.21
CA GLY A 650 -31.92 -4.57 39.60
C GLY A 650 -31.94 -5.58 38.46
N GLU A 651 -31.04 -5.44 37.49
CA GLU A 651 -30.50 -6.57 36.73
C GLU A 651 -28.97 -6.55 36.78
N ASP A 652 -28.44 -7.52 37.54
CA ASP A 652 -27.07 -8.00 37.49
C ASP A 652 -26.63 -8.17 36.01
N GLU A 653 -25.74 -7.28 35.55
CA GLU A 653 -24.67 -7.47 34.56
C GLU A 653 -24.38 -6.14 33.85
N GLY A 654 -23.21 -5.52 34.08
CA GLY A 654 -22.69 -4.58 33.08
C GLY A 654 -21.83 -3.39 33.49
N TRP A 655 -21.54 -3.11 34.76
CA TRP A 655 -20.69 -1.96 35.12
C TRP A 655 -19.44 -2.27 35.97
N THR A 656 -19.11 -3.54 36.16
CA THR A 656 -17.89 -3.98 36.88
C THR A 656 -16.83 -4.59 35.94
N LEU A 657 -16.76 -4.16 34.68
CA LEU A 657 -15.76 -4.65 33.73
C LEU A 657 -15.29 -3.56 32.75
N ALA A 658 -14.84 -2.43 33.29
CA ALA A 658 -14.07 -1.46 32.52
C ALA A 658 -13.02 -0.72 33.35
N TYR A 659 -12.34 -1.37 34.31
CA TYR A 659 -11.06 -0.87 34.86
C TYR A 659 -10.17 -1.97 35.47
N THR A 660 -10.18 -3.17 34.87
CA THR A 660 -9.27 -4.28 35.22
C THR A 660 -8.81 -5.04 33.97
N GLN A 661 -8.21 -4.34 33.01
CA GLN A 661 -7.35 -4.96 31.99
C GLN A 661 -6.20 -4.02 31.59
N CYS A 662 -5.33 -3.73 32.56
CA CYS A 662 -3.95 -3.30 32.32
C CYS A 662 -3.18 -3.58 33.61
N ILE A 663 -2.68 -4.81 33.74
CA ILE A 663 -1.48 -5.28 34.46
C ILE A 663 -1.62 -6.80 34.50
N ASP A 664 -0.88 -7.47 33.62
CA ASP A 664 -0.64 -8.91 33.64
C ASP A 664 0.37 -9.22 34.77
N PRO A 665 -0.01 -9.92 35.86
CA PRO A 665 0.90 -10.22 36.97
C PRO A 665 1.81 -11.43 36.72
N THR A 666 1.91 -11.94 35.49
CA THR A 666 2.59 -13.22 35.21
C THR A 666 3.94 -13.10 34.47
N ALA A 667 4.63 -11.96 34.53
CA ALA A 667 5.89 -11.75 33.79
C ALA A 667 7.14 -11.37 34.61
N LEU A 668 7.14 -11.51 35.94
CA LEU A 668 8.32 -11.19 36.78
C LEU A 668 8.46 -12.13 37.98
N ALA A 669 8.92 -13.36 37.76
CA ALA A 669 9.66 -14.15 38.76
C ALA A 669 10.15 -15.46 38.13
N GLU A 670 11.32 -15.47 37.49
CA GLU A 670 12.23 -16.63 37.43
C GLU A 670 13.55 -16.22 36.76
N GLU A 671 14.47 -15.63 37.53
CA GLU A 671 15.92 -15.80 37.34
C GLU A 671 16.70 -15.35 38.60
N THR A 672 17.46 -16.30 39.17
CA THR A 672 18.61 -16.17 40.11
C THR A 672 18.34 -15.87 41.61
N THR A 673 18.26 -16.90 42.48
CA THR A 673 19.33 -17.59 43.29
C THR A 673 19.83 -16.79 44.51
N PRO A 674 20.13 -17.42 45.67
CA PRO A 674 21.10 -18.53 45.84
C PRO A 674 20.50 -19.94 45.85
#